data_AF-A0A1I0X326-F1
#
_entry.id   AF-A0A1I0X326-F1
#
_cell.length_a   1.000
_cell.length_b   1.000
_cell.length_c   1.000
_cell.angle_alpha   90.00
_cell.angle_beta   90.00
_cell.angle_gamma   90.00
#
_symmetry.space_group_name_H-M   'P 1'
#
loop_
_entity.id
_entity.type
_entity.pdbx_description
1 polymer ?
#
loop_
_entity_poly.entity_id
_entity_poly.type
_entity_poly.pdbx_seq_one_letter_code
_entity_poly.pdbx_strand_id
1 'polypeptide(L)'
;MTDYSKITALYSRLSVGDEDRDGGESNSIQNQKIFLENYARGQHLTNIRHYIDDDESGRFFDRSAYSRMMDDVENGKIGVCIMKDLTRWGRDYLQVGNAMEIFRRNNVRFIAVNNGIDSEKPDTLEFAPFINIMSEWYAKDISKKVKTGIKTKGMSGKPIATEAPYGYVKSPDNKDFWIIDEEAAGVVRLIFRLFLDGKNRNQIAVYLTQAQIPTPTFYMKERGRGTCKNRALNEANRYKWNKATLTHILTRQEYCGDVVNFKTTKHFRDKRNHYVDRSQWQITENVHEPIIDRTDFETVQRILENAPVKRPNGDGEIHPLSGLLFCKDCGAKMHIRIDYRNGGKRHVAYCSEYHKGKAKNPKCNSPHIIDADLLMQTIAEVLKKIEDYSISNWAEFEALVKKNLAMQQTDKTKKQQKRIPQITTRLEQIDKVLNKLYEDNALGTIPQDRYEQMSQKYSEEYYALKAELAELQEQLSAFENAGGRAQKFLKLTERYAAFTDLTPAILNEFISRIEVHERDKKRAKQAIQHIGIYFNYIGKFENEVTQLTEPTEQEIRQMREKIEEAQKEKSRAYHRQYSREYRARNLEKRRGQSLPATDEQGIILGSTGAKNKVTALVDTDDVHCMMIGASGVGKTAFFLYPNLEYACASGMSFLTTDTKGDLYRNYGAIARDYYGYRVAVIDLRNPTRSDGNNMLHLVNTYMDQYLADENNLVSKAKAEKYVKIISKTIINASGENYGQNQFFYDAAEGLLSSVILLIAEYLPPTEVDGKKVDCRHIISVFKLVQDLLSPSKVKGKSQFQLLMDKLPSDHKARWFAGAALNSAEQAMASVLSTVLSRLNAFLDSEMEQILCFETAIDAEKFCNEKSALFIVLPEEDLTKYFMVSLMIQQLYREILAVADENGGKLKNRVMFYCDELGTLPAIESLELIFSASRSRRLSMVPIIQSFGQLEKNYGKEGSEIIVDNCQDTIFGGFAPNSQTAEVLSKALGSRTVMSGSVSRGKNDPSQSLQMMERTLMTPDELKSIPKGSFVVMKTGTHPMRTKLRLFLDWGIRFGEPYTVEEKAHRKVVYADKNTLEENIVRKHMACIMVDEDTGEILESTAGTGTLHTPVAESTENAVRRRTVLKT
;
A
#
# COMPACT_ATOMS: atom_id res chain seq x y z
N MET A 1 -34.10 -50.36 47.00
CA MET A 1 -33.84 -51.57 46.20
C MET A 1 -32.55 -51.34 45.44
N THR A 2 -31.46 -51.98 45.87
CA THR A 2 -30.13 -51.86 45.26
C THR A 2 -30.16 -52.53 43.89
N ASP A 3 -29.93 -51.76 42.85
CA ASP A 3 -29.80 -52.25 41.48
C ASP A 3 -28.45 -53.00 41.37
N TYR A 4 -28.48 -54.32 41.51
CA TYR A 4 -27.29 -55.20 41.50
C TYR A 4 -26.54 -55.18 40.15
N SER A 5 -27.02 -54.44 39.15
CA SER A 5 -26.34 -54.22 37.88
C SER A 5 -25.29 -53.09 37.93
N LYS A 6 -25.36 -52.18 38.91
CA LYS A 6 -24.52 -50.97 38.96
C LYS A 6 -23.17 -51.18 39.66
N ILE A 7 -22.17 -50.41 39.26
CA ILE A 7 -20.78 -50.53 39.75
C ILE A 7 -20.66 -49.99 41.19
N THR A 8 -19.92 -50.73 42.02
CA THR A 8 -19.38 -50.26 43.31
C THR A 8 -17.95 -49.76 43.08
N ALA A 9 -17.77 -48.43 43.03
CA ALA A 9 -16.48 -47.79 42.78
C ALA A 9 -15.67 -47.64 44.07
N LEU A 10 -14.44 -48.18 44.11
CA LEU A 10 -13.49 -48.00 45.20
C LEU A 10 -12.40 -47.03 44.76
N TYR A 11 -12.31 -45.87 45.41
CA TYR A 11 -11.33 -44.84 45.07
C TYR A 11 -10.13 -44.84 46.03
N SER A 12 -8.93 -44.97 45.49
CA SER A 12 -7.67 -45.00 46.26
C SER A 12 -6.65 -44.00 45.72
N ARG A 13 -5.89 -43.36 46.63
CA ARG A 13 -4.86 -42.37 46.28
C ARG A 13 -3.67 -42.36 47.24
N LEU A 14 -2.47 -42.16 46.70
CA LEU A 14 -1.25 -41.94 47.50
C LEU A 14 -1.26 -40.56 48.20
N SER A 15 -0.89 -40.53 49.47
CA SER A 15 -0.64 -39.29 50.22
C SER A 15 0.75 -38.73 49.86
N VAL A 16 0.88 -37.41 49.70
CA VAL A 16 2.19 -36.79 49.48
C VAL A 16 2.98 -36.88 50.79
N GLY A 17 3.96 -37.78 50.87
CA GLY A 17 4.78 -38.03 52.06
C GLY A 17 5.44 -39.41 52.15
N ASP A 18 4.97 -40.41 51.41
CA ASP A 18 5.57 -41.75 51.42
C ASP A 18 6.50 -41.91 50.20
N GLU A 19 7.79 -41.63 50.36
CA GLU A 19 8.84 -41.78 49.34
C GLU A 19 9.53 -43.17 49.37
N ASP A 20 8.82 -44.24 49.75
CA ASP A 20 9.35 -45.60 49.61
C ASP A 20 8.99 -46.15 48.22
N ARG A 21 9.90 -45.94 47.25
CA ARG A 21 9.81 -46.52 45.90
C ARG A 21 10.98 -47.45 45.61
N ASP A 22 10.76 -48.75 45.82
CA ASP A 22 11.48 -49.82 45.13
C ASP A 22 10.58 -50.40 44.03
N GLY A 23 10.58 -49.78 42.84
CA GLY A 23 10.26 -50.42 41.56
C GLY A 23 8.90 -51.12 41.33
N GLY A 24 7.91 -51.05 42.24
CA GLY A 24 6.57 -51.66 42.10
C GLY A 24 5.43 -50.81 42.70
N GLU A 25 4.16 -51.23 42.55
CA GLU A 25 2.97 -50.56 43.15
C GLU A 25 3.23 -50.28 44.65
N SER A 26 3.04 -49.05 45.12
CA SER A 26 3.31 -48.69 46.53
C SER A 26 2.48 -49.56 47.49
N ASN A 27 3.14 -50.15 48.50
CA ASN A 27 2.51 -50.94 49.57
C ASN A 27 1.32 -50.21 50.24
N SER A 28 1.35 -48.86 50.26
CA SER A 28 0.28 -48.02 50.82
C SER A 28 -1.01 -48.03 49.98
N ILE A 29 -0.93 -48.15 48.65
CA ILE A 29 -2.10 -48.30 47.77
C ILE A 29 -2.66 -49.72 47.84
N GLN A 30 -1.79 -50.74 47.87
CA GLN A 30 -2.24 -52.13 48.01
C GLN A 30 -3.02 -52.34 49.32
N ASN A 31 -2.53 -51.79 50.44
CA ASN A 31 -3.23 -51.83 51.71
C ASN A 31 -4.59 -51.09 51.67
N GLN A 32 -4.69 -49.98 50.93
CA GLN A 32 -5.95 -49.27 50.73
C GLN A 32 -6.96 -50.06 49.89
N LYS A 33 -6.51 -50.70 48.80
CA LYS A 33 -7.37 -51.56 47.97
C LYS A 33 -7.96 -52.69 48.82
N ILE A 34 -7.12 -53.40 49.58
CA ILE A 34 -7.54 -54.51 50.44
C ILE A 34 -8.53 -54.01 51.50
N PHE A 35 -8.24 -52.88 52.15
CA PHE A 35 -9.12 -52.29 53.16
C PHE A 35 -10.52 -51.96 52.61
N LEU A 36 -10.58 -51.31 51.45
CA LEU A 36 -11.85 -50.91 50.83
C LEU A 36 -12.62 -52.10 50.24
N GLU A 37 -11.92 -53.09 49.67
CA GLU A 37 -12.56 -54.33 49.20
C GLU A 37 -13.18 -55.11 50.35
N ASN A 38 -12.46 -55.27 51.46
CA ASN A 38 -12.96 -55.97 52.64
C ASN A 38 -14.20 -55.28 53.20
N TYR A 39 -14.20 -53.95 53.25
CA TYR A 39 -15.36 -53.17 53.67
C TYR A 39 -16.55 -53.35 52.71
N ALA A 40 -16.33 -53.24 51.39
CA ALA A 40 -17.38 -53.38 50.39
C ALA A 40 -18.03 -54.78 50.41
N ARG A 41 -17.21 -55.84 50.46
CA ARG A 41 -17.68 -57.23 50.57
C ARG A 41 -18.40 -57.49 51.88
N GLY A 42 -17.92 -56.91 52.99
CA GLY A 42 -18.57 -56.99 54.30
C GLY A 42 -19.95 -56.33 54.36
N GLN A 43 -20.23 -55.37 53.47
CA GLN A 43 -21.55 -54.73 53.30
C GLN A 43 -22.39 -55.36 52.17
N HIS A 44 -21.99 -56.54 51.68
CA HIS A 44 -22.65 -57.26 50.57
C HIS A 44 -22.76 -56.47 49.26
N LEU A 45 -21.85 -55.52 49.02
CA LEU A 45 -21.80 -54.76 47.77
C LEU A 45 -21.10 -55.57 46.67
N THR A 46 -21.72 -55.64 45.49
CA THR A 46 -21.27 -56.43 44.34
C THR A 46 -20.81 -55.53 43.19
N ASN A 47 -20.19 -56.10 42.14
CA ASN A 47 -19.65 -55.37 40.98
C ASN A 47 -18.60 -54.30 41.35
N ILE A 48 -17.54 -54.73 42.06
CA ILE A 48 -16.46 -53.85 42.57
C ILE A 48 -15.52 -53.44 41.43
N ARG A 49 -15.22 -52.14 41.31
CA ARG A 49 -14.17 -51.61 40.43
C ARG A 49 -13.27 -50.62 41.16
N HIS A 50 -11.96 -50.71 40.92
CA HIS A 50 -10.97 -49.80 41.49
C HIS A 50 -10.66 -48.64 40.57
N TYR A 51 -10.71 -47.43 41.13
CA TYR A 51 -10.26 -46.20 40.51
C TYR A 51 -9.07 -45.68 41.32
N ILE A 52 -7.87 -45.69 40.72
CA ILE A 52 -6.60 -45.45 41.42
C ILE A 52 -5.86 -44.31 40.74
N ASP A 53 -5.55 -43.25 41.48
CA ASP A 53 -4.65 -42.18 41.04
C ASP A 53 -3.29 -42.37 41.74
N ASP A 54 -2.29 -42.84 40.97
CA ASP A 54 -0.89 -42.93 41.41
C ASP A 54 -0.12 -41.68 40.93
N ASP A 55 0.70 -41.12 41.82
CA ASP A 55 1.58 -39.97 41.55
C ASP A 55 0.96 -38.58 41.23
N GLU A 56 -0.35 -38.37 41.44
CA GLU A 56 -0.99 -37.06 41.18
C GLU A 56 -1.22 -36.24 42.47
N SER A 57 -0.66 -35.01 42.51
CA SER A 57 -0.68 -34.15 43.69
C SER A 57 -2.11 -33.71 44.08
N GLY A 58 -2.53 -34.00 45.32
CA GLY A 58 -3.90 -33.77 45.82
C GLY A 58 -4.36 -32.31 46.01
N ARG A 59 -3.82 -31.35 45.26
CA ARG A 59 -4.20 -29.93 45.31
C ARG A 59 -5.16 -29.50 44.19
N PHE A 60 -5.41 -30.33 43.18
CA PHE A 60 -6.35 -30.07 42.08
C PHE A 60 -7.10 -31.37 41.68
N PHE A 61 -8.28 -31.23 41.07
CA PHE A 61 -9.23 -32.32 40.73
C PHE A 61 -9.14 -32.85 39.29
N ASP A 62 -8.15 -32.39 38.51
CA ASP A 62 -7.95 -32.80 37.12
C ASP A 62 -7.15 -34.11 37.07
N ARG A 63 -7.76 -35.20 37.55
CA ARG A 63 -7.10 -36.49 37.78
C ARG A 63 -7.72 -37.59 36.94
N SER A 64 -6.87 -38.42 36.34
CA SER A 64 -7.30 -39.32 35.27
C SER A 64 -8.23 -40.45 35.75
N ALA A 65 -8.05 -41.02 36.95
CA ALA A 65 -8.96 -42.05 37.46
C ALA A 65 -10.19 -41.43 38.13
N TYR A 66 -10.03 -40.27 38.78
CA TYR A 66 -11.15 -39.52 39.34
C TYR A 66 -12.14 -39.05 38.27
N SER A 67 -11.66 -38.43 37.19
CA SER A 67 -12.52 -37.95 36.10
C SER A 67 -13.27 -39.10 35.43
N ARG A 68 -12.59 -40.25 35.19
CA ARG A 68 -13.26 -41.46 34.68
C ARG A 68 -14.34 -41.98 35.63
N MET A 69 -14.12 -41.92 36.94
CA MET A 69 -15.12 -42.30 37.93
C MET A 69 -16.34 -41.35 37.88
N MET A 70 -16.10 -40.04 37.80
CA MET A 70 -17.19 -39.05 37.71
C MET A 70 -17.97 -39.18 36.40
N ASP A 71 -17.31 -39.42 35.26
CA ASP A 71 -17.97 -39.69 33.99
C ASP A 71 -18.85 -40.95 34.07
N ASP A 72 -18.37 -42.01 34.71
CA ASP A 72 -19.17 -43.23 34.90
C ASP A 72 -20.36 -43.00 35.86
N VAL A 73 -20.25 -42.06 36.81
CA VAL A 73 -21.36 -41.60 37.65
C VAL A 73 -22.41 -40.82 36.85
N GLU A 74 -21.98 -39.85 36.04
CA GLU A 74 -22.88 -39.04 35.21
C GLU A 74 -23.58 -39.87 34.11
N ASN A 75 -22.92 -40.91 33.61
CA ASN A 75 -23.52 -41.89 32.69
C ASN A 75 -24.39 -42.94 33.40
N GLY A 76 -24.62 -42.83 34.72
CA GLY A 76 -25.51 -43.67 35.49
C GLY A 76 -25.04 -45.10 35.74
N LYS A 77 -23.75 -45.40 35.51
CA LYS A 77 -23.17 -46.75 35.61
C LYS A 77 -22.77 -47.13 37.04
N ILE A 78 -22.47 -46.15 37.88
CA ILE A 78 -22.05 -46.34 39.28
C ILE A 78 -23.26 -46.17 40.20
N GLY A 79 -23.41 -47.08 41.17
CA GLY A 79 -24.45 -47.02 42.19
C GLY A 79 -23.92 -46.66 43.59
N VAL A 80 -22.67 -47.06 43.89
CA VAL A 80 -22.02 -46.80 45.19
C VAL A 80 -20.57 -46.39 44.97
N CYS A 81 -20.10 -45.39 45.70
CA CYS A 81 -18.72 -44.93 45.71
C CYS A 81 -18.15 -44.98 47.14
N ILE A 82 -17.01 -45.67 47.33
CA ILE A 82 -16.39 -45.89 48.64
C ILE A 82 -14.93 -45.43 48.62
N MET A 83 -14.52 -44.75 49.69
CA MET A 83 -13.13 -44.34 49.91
C MET A 83 -12.71 -44.44 51.37
N LYS A 84 -11.39 -44.42 51.60
CA LYS A 84 -10.82 -44.54 52.95
C LYS A 84 -11.08 -43.29 53.79
N ASP A 85 -10.78 -42.11 53.25
CA ASP A 85 -10.95 -40.83 53.93
C ASP A 85 -11.26 -39.69 52.92
N LEU A 86 -11.98 -38.65 53.35
CA LEU A 86 -12.32 -37.47 52.53
C LEU A 86 -11.08 -36.71 52.03
N THR A 87 -9.95 -36.86 52.72
CA THR A 87 -8.69 -36.22 52.33
C THR A 87 -8.10 -36.80 51.04
N ARG A 88 -8.60 -37.95 50.57
CA ARG A 88 -8.24 -38.50 49.25
C ARG A 88 -8.78 -37.65 48.11
N TRP A 89 -9.91 -36.97 48.31
CA TRP A 89 -10.59 -36.21 47.28
C TRP A 89 -9.88 -34.89 46.97
N GLY A 90 -9.54 -34.12 48.00
CA GLY A 90 -8.81 -32.85 47.89
C GLY A 90 -9.03 -31.99 49.13
N ARG A 91 -8.25 -30.90 49.25
CA ARG A 91 -8.34 -29.95 50.40
C ARG A 91 -9.18 -28.71 50.10
N ASP A 92 -9.90 -28.69 48.98
CA ASP A 92 -10.75 -27.56 48.56
C ASP A 92 -12.20 -27.85 48.93
N TYR A 93 -12.72 -27.06 49.87
CA TYR A 93 -14.07 -27.16 50.41
C TYR A 93 -15.16 -27.04 49.33
N LEU A 94 -14.99 -26.14 48.36
CA LEU A 94 -16.02 -25.90 47.35
C LEU A 94 -16.16 -27.08 46.39
N GLN A 95 -15.03 -27.72 46.05
CA GLN A 95 -14.99 -28.79 45.06
C GLN A 95 -15.48 -30.12 45.62
N VAL A 96 -15.20 -30.43 46.89
CA VAL A 96 -15.80 -31.59 47.59
C VAL A 96 -17.31 -31.42 47.71
N GLY A 97 -17.79 -30.20 48.00
CA GLY A 97 -19.22 -29.89 48.03
C GLY A 97 -19.91 -30.13 46.68
N ASN A 98 -19.32 -29.67 45.58
CA ASN A 98 -19.86 -29.89 44.23
C ASN A 98 -19.94 -31.38 43.87
N ALA A 99 -18.91 -32.16 44.21
CA ALA A 99 -18.90 -33.58 43.86
C ALA A 99 -19.93 -34.40 44.67
N MET A 100 -20.15 -34.03 45.94
CA MET A 100 -21.25 -34.59 46.75
C MET A 100 -22.63 -34.25 46.16
N GLU A 101 -22.81 -33.05 45.61
CA GLU A 101 -24.05 -32.67 44.91
C GLU A 101 -24.29 -33.52 43.66
N ILE A 102 -23.23 -33.80 42.89
CA ILE A 102 -23.29 -34.65 41.69
C ILE A 102 -23.69 -36.08 42.06
N PHE A 103 -23.15 -36.65 43.14
CA PHE A 103 -23.52 -37.98 43.61
C PHE A 103 -24.98 -38.04 44.06
N ARG A 104 -25.46 -37.01 44.77
CA ARG A 104 -26.88 -36.92 45.16
C ARG A 104 -27.80 -36.85 43.94
N ARG A 105 -27.48 -35.98 42.96
CA ARG A 105 -28.28 -35.82 41.73
C ARG A 105 -28.37 -37.09 40.89
N ASN A 106 -27.32 -37.89 40.88
CA ASN A 106 -27.26 -39.15 40.13
C ASN A 106 -27.67 -40.39 40.95
N ASN A 107 -28.24 -40.20 42.16
CA ASN A 107 -28.63 -41.28 43.07
C ASN A 107 -27.50 -42.28 43.39
N VAL A 108 -26.28 -41.78 43.60
CA VAL A 108 -25.11 -42.58 43.98
C VAL A 108 -24.88 -42.49 45.48
N ARG A 109 -24.78 -43.64 46.17
CA ARG A 109 -24.43 -43.68 47.60
C ARG A 109 -22.94 -43.46 47.78
N PHE A 110 -22.57 -42.58 48.71
CA PHE A 110 -21.19 -42.22 49.01
C PHE A 110 -20.80 -42.66 50.42
N ILE A 111 -19.65 -43.32 50.56
CA ILE A 111 -19.13 -43.81 51.85
C ILE A 111 -17.66 -43.42 52.02
N ALA A 112 -17.32 -42.71 53.10
CA ALA A 112 -15.95 -42.47 53.54
C ALA A 112 -15.69 -43.15 54.89
N VAL A 113 -15.00 -44.30 54.85
CA VAL A 113 -14.95 -45.28 55.94
C VAL A 113 -14.35 -44.73 57.23
N ASN A 114 -13.15 -44.13 57.18
CA ASN A 114 -12.47 -43.63 58.38
C ASN A 114 -13.08 -42.34 58.91
N ASN A 115 -13.81 -41.60 58.08
CA ASN A 115 -14.53 -40.41 58.52
C ASN A 115 -15.91 -40.75 59.11
N GLY A 116 -16.34 -42.02 59.04
CA GLY A 116 -17.66 -42.44 59.51
C GLY A 116 -18.81 -41.85 58.69
N ILE A 117 -18.56 -41.45 57.44
CA ILE A 117 -19.54 -40.76 56.59
C ILE A 117 -20.19 -41.77 55.66
N ASP A 118 -21.52 -41.77 55.64
CA ASP A 118 -22.33 -42.57 54.73
C ASP A 118 -23.54 -41.74 54.29
N SER A 119 -23.69 -41.53 52.97
CA SER A 119 -24.73 -40.65 52.44
C SER A 119 -26.15 -41.15 52.61
N GLU A 120 -26.34 -42.41 53.01
CA GLU A 120 -27.65 -42.92 53.45
C GLU A 120 -27.99 -42.54 54.90
N LYS A 121 -27.03 -42.04 55.67
CA LYS A 121 -27.20 -41.61 57.07
C LYS A 121 -27.09 -40.08 57.16
N PRO A 122 -28.22 -39.34 57.24
CA PRO A 122 -28.25 -37.87 57.15
C PRO A 122 -27.30 -37.15 58.13
N ASP A 123 -27.22 -37.65 59.37
CA ASP A 123 -26.46 -37.02 60.47
C ASP A 123 -24.93 -36.98 60.24
N THR A 124 -24.41 -37.81 59.33
CA THR A 124 -22.95 -37.92 59.12
C THR A 124 -22.42 -36.94 58.08
N LEU A 125 -23.27 -36.37 57.22
CA LEU A 125 -22.84 -35.45 56.17
C LEU A 125 -22.54 -34.03 56.66
N GLU A 126 -23.18 -33.59 57.75
CA GLU A 126 -23.09 -32.21 58.26
C GLU A 126 -21.70 -31.85 58.81
N PHE A 127 -20.89 -32.84 59.20
CA PHE A 127 -19.56 -32.64 59.79
C PHE A 127 -18.40 -32.58 58.77
N ALA A 128 -18.63 -32.97 57.50
CA ALA A 128 -17.62 -32.95 56.45
C ALA A 128 -16.93 -31.57 56.21
N PRO A 129 -17.65 -30.43 56.28
CA PRO A 129 -17.05 -29.10 56.17
C PRO A 129 -15.96 -28.79 57.22
N PHE A 130 -16.17 -29.19 58.47
CA PHE A 130 -15.30 -28.85 59.60
C PHE A 130 -13.95 -29.57 59.52
N ILE A 131 -13.94 -30.83 59.11
CA ILE A 131 -12.72 -31.64 58.93
C ILE A 131 -11.80 -31.01 57.85
N ASN A 132 -12.41 -30.44 56.81
CA ASN A 132 -11.68 -29.82 55.71
C ASN A 132 -11.05 -28.47 56.13
N ILE A 133 -11.76 -27.66 56.93
CA ILE A 133 -11.25 -26.39 57.49
C ILE A 133 -10.03 -26.62 58.39
N MET A 134 -10.09 -27.62 59.27
CA MET A 134 -8.97 -27.97 60.17
C MET A 134 -7.70 -28.35 59.41
N SER A 135 -7.85 -29.07 58.29
CA SER A 135 -6.75 -29.48 57.43
C SER A 135 -6.10 -28.30 56.70
N GLU A 136 -6.88 -27.28 56.33
CA GLU A 136 -6.36 -26.04 55.75
C GLU A 136 -5.61 -25.19 56.77
N TRP A 137 -6.13 -25.10 57.99
CA TRP A 137 -5.49 -24.39 59.10
C TRP A 137 -4.09 -24.93 59.40
N TYR A 138 -3.93 -26.25 59.44
CA TYR A 138 -2.63 -26.89 59.69
C TYR A 138 -1.58 -26.57 58.60
N ALA A 139 -2.00 -26.52 57.33
CA ALA A 139 -1.11 -26.15 56.22
C ALA A 139 -0.67 -24.67 56.29
N LYS A 140 -1.55 -23.79 56.76
CA LYS A 140 -1.25 -22.36 56.97
C LYS A 140 -0.24 -22.15 58.10
N ASP A 141 -0.35 -22.90 59.20
CA ASP A 141 0.57 -22.81 60.34
C ASP A 141 2.00 -23.25 59.99
N ILE A 142 2.17 -24.39 59.31
CA ILE A 142 3.48 -24.86 58.84
C ILE A 142 4.14 -23.81 57.94
N SER A 143 3.38 -23.24 57.00
CA SER A 143 3.87 -22.19 56.11
C SER A 143 4.35 -20.95 56.88
N LYS A 144 3.67 -20.57 57.97
CA LYS A 144 4.05 -19.46 58.84
C LYS A 144 5.38 -19.72 59.55
N LYS A 145 5.55 -20.91 60.15
CA LYS A 145 6.78 -21.30 60.88
C LYS A 145 8.02 -21.31 59.97
N VAL A 146 7.92 -21.89 58.78
CA VAL A 146 9.02 -21.91 57.79
C VAL A 146 9.40 -20.50 57.34
N LYS A 147 8.41 -19.63 57.09
CA LYS A 147 8.67 -18.22 56.70
C LYS A 147 9.39 -17.45 57.80
N THR A 148 9.02 -17.66 59.06
CA THR A 148 9.69 -16.99 60.20
C THR A 148 11.16 -17.37 60.27
N GLY A 149 11.51 -18.66 60.15
CA GLY A 149 12.91 -19.11 60.16
C GLY A 149 13.75 -18.53 59.00
N ILE A 150 13.18 -18.48 57.79
CA ILE A 150 13.83 -17.85 56.63
C ILE A 150 14.02 -16.36 56.85
N LYS A 151 13.00 -15.66 57.40
CA LYS A 151 13.06 -14.23 57.67
C LYS A 151 14.16 -13.89 58.68
N THR A 152 14.28 -14.65 59.77
CA THR A 152 15.34 -14.46 60.76
C THR A 152 16.73 -14.62 60.14
N LYS A 153 16.94 -15.65 59.32
CA LYS A 153 18.22 -15.86 58.63
C LYS A 153 18.54 -14.70 57.67
N GLY A 154 17.59 -14.28 56.85
CA GLY A 154 17.83 -13.21 55.86
C GLY A 154 18.05 -11.82 56.46
N MET A 155 17.42 -11.52 57.59
CA MET A 155 17.62 -10.26 58.33
C MET A 155 19.01 -10.16 58.95
N SER A 156 19.66 -11.30 59.24
CA SER A 156 21.03 -11.34 59.77
C SER A 156 22.14 -11.13 58.72
N GLY A 157 21.78 -10.70 57.49
CA GLY A 157 22.72 -10.46 56.39
C GLY A 157 23.23 -11.72 55.69
N LYS A 158 22.82 -12.92 56.15
CA LYS A 158 23.21 -14.20 55.56
C LYS A 158 22.39 -14.53 54.31
N PRO A 159 22.99 -15.11 53.25
CA PRO A 159 22.29 -15.47 52.04
C PRO A 159 21.25 -16.58 52.30
N ILE A 160 20.01 -16.33 51.88
CA ILE A 160 18.91 -17.33 51.90
C ILE A 160 19.00 -18.27 50.68
N ALA A 161 19.73 -17.88 49.63
CA ALA A 161 19.75 -18.60 48.36
C ALA A 161 20.25 -20.05 48.51
N THR A 162 19.52 -20.98 47.90
CA THR A 162 19.86 -22.41 47.89
C THR A 162 21.20 -22.66 47.19
N GLU A 163 21.51 -21.90 46.14
CA GLU A 163 22.74 -21.98 45.35
C GLU A 163 23.39 -20.59 45.23
N ALA A 164 24.73 -20.53 45.17
CA ALA A 164 25.47 -19.28 44.96
C ALA A 164 25.32 -18.76 43.51
N PRO A 165 25.41 -17.44 43.27
CA PRO A 165 25.43 -16.88 41.92
C PRO A 165 26.59 -17.43 41.06
N TYR A 166 26.43 -17.42 39.73
CA TYR A 166 27.51 -17.78 38.80
C TYR A 166 28.71 -16.85 38.99
N GLY A 167 29.92 -17.37 39.14
CA GLY A 167 31.10 -16.61 39.58
C GLY A 167 31.44 -16.78 41.06
N TYR A 168 30.52 -17.35 41.84
CA TYR A 168 30.74 -17.69 43.24
C TYR A 168 30.42 -19.15 43.57
N VAL A 169 31.06 -19.69 44.60
CA VAL A 169 30.73 -20.98 45.22
C VAL A 169 30.46 -20.77 46.72
N LYS A 170 29.63 -21.63 47.32
CA LYS A 170 29.48 -21.62 48.78
C LYS A 170 30.78 -22.11 49.41
N SER A 171 31.24 -21.44 50.46
CA SER A 171 32.43 -21.90 51.20
C SER A 171 32.20 -23.33 51.72
N PRO A 172 33.17 -24.24 51.53
CA PRO A 172 33.13 -25.58 52.11
C PRO A 172 33.01 -25.57 53.63
N ASP A 173 33.66 -24.60 54.28
CA ASP A 173 33.73 -24.48 55.74
C ASP A 173 32.49 -23.80 56.31
N ASN A 174 31.90 -22.86 55.58
CA ASN A 174 30.68 -22.17 55.99
C ASN A 174 29.72 -21.92 54.83
N LYS A 175 28.64 -22.71 54.80
CA LYS A 175 27.60 -22.64 53.77
C LYS A 175 26.81 -21.32 53.76
N ASP A 176 26.98 -20.47 54.77
CA ASP A 176 26.42 -19.12 54.84
C ASP A 176 27.28 -18.05 54.14
N PHE A 177 28.46 -18.39 53.59
CA PHE A 177 29.32 -17.44 52.86
C PHE A 177 29.65 -17.91 51.44
N TRP A 178 29.95 -16.96 50.57
CA TRP A 178 30.34 -17.18 49.19
C TRP A 178 31.81 -16.80 48.97
N ILE A 179 32.54 -17.61 48.20
CA ILE A 179 33.91 -17.36 47.76
C ILE A 179 33.95 -17.34 46.23
N ILE A 180 34.96 -16.67 45.66
CA ILE A 180 35.09 -16.50 44.21
C ILE A 180 35.41 -17.84 43.53
N ASP A 181 34.68 -18.15 42.47
CA ASP A 181 34.99 -19.22 41.53
C ASP A 181 35.75 -18.61 40.34
N GLU A 182 37.08 -18.64 40.38
CA GLU A 182 37.91 -17.79 39.50
C GLU A 182 37.64 -18.01 37.99
N GLU A 183 37.34 -19.25 37.59
CA GLU A 183 37.00 -19.57 36.20
C GLU A 183 35.66 -18.92 35.77
N ALA A 184 34.62 -19.03 36.60
CA ALA A 184 33.34 -18.38 36.30
C ALA A 184 33.41 -16.86 36.50
N ALA A 185 34.20 -16.38 37.45
CA ALA A 185 34.42 -14.96 37.71
C ALA A 185 35.15 -14.29 36.54
N GLY A 186 36.11 -14.97 35.91
CA GLY A 186 36.75 -14.52 34.67
C GLY A 186 35.76 -14.26 33.55
N VAL A 187 34.74 -15.12 33.39
CA VAL A 187 33.65 -14.92 32.42
C VAL A 187 32.77 -13.74 32.81
N VAL A 188 32.45 -13.55 34.09
CA VAL A 188 31.69 -12.39 34.57
C VAL A 188 32.44 -11.08 34.29
N ARG A 189 33.73 -10.99 34.61
CA ARG A 189 34.58 -9.83 34.30
C ARG A 189 34.63 -9.53 32.79
N LEU A 190 34.75 -10.57 31.96
CA LEU A 190 34.70 -10.45 30.50
C LEU A 190 33.36 -9.87 30.00
N ILE A 191 32.24 -10.33 30.55
CA ILE A 191 30.90 -9.83 30.18
C ILE A 191 30.77 -8.34 30.48
N PHE A 192 31.21 -7.89 31.67
CA PHE A 192 31.17 -6.48 32.06
C PHE A 192 32.07 -5.62 31.18
N ARG A 193 33.31 -6.07 30.89
CA ARG A 193 34.24 -5.37 30.01
C ARG A 193 33.68 -5.19 28.59
N LEU A 194 33.22 -6.28 27.96
CA LEU A 194 32.66 -6.21 26.60
C LEU A 194 31.43 -5.28 26.53
N PHE A 195 30.65 -5.18 27.60
CA PHE A 195 29.51 -4.28 27.67
C PHE A 195 29.93 -2.82 27.81
N LEU A 196 30.96 -2.52 28.62
CA LEU A 196 31.55 -1.19 28.76
C LEU A 196 32.23 -0.72 27.47
N ASP A 197 32.83 -1.65 26.70
CA ASP A 197 33.39 -1.39 25.36
C ASP A 197 32.30 -1.11 24.29
N GLY A 198 31.02 -1.06 24.69
CA GLY A 198 29.90 -0.71 23.82
C GLY A 198 29.28 -1.88 23.06
N LYS A 199 29.72 -3.14 23.29
CA LYS A 199 29.04 -4.30 22.68
C LYS A 199 27.67 -4.52 23.31
N ASN A 200 26.70 -4.82 22.46
CA ASN A 200 25.36 -5.12 22.95
C ASN A 200 25.22 -6.55 23.48
N ARG A 201 24.20 -6.79 24.31
CA ARG A 201 23.90 -8.12 24.89
C ARG A 201 23.79 -9.26 23.87
N ASN A 202 23.32 -9.02 22.64
CA ASN A 202 23.28 -10.07 21.61
C ASN A 202 24.67 -10.35 21.05
N GLN A 203 25.46 -9.32 20.76
CA GLN A 203 26.85 -9.44 20.31
C GLN A 203 27.70 -10.17 21.36
N ILE A 204 27.50 -9.87 22.64
CA ILE A 204 28.16 -10.58 23.74
C ILE A 204 27.72 -12.06 23.75
N ALA A 205 26.42 -12.34 23.62
CA ALA A 205 25.93 -13.73 23.53
C ALA A 205 26.54 -14.49 22.34
N VAL A 206 26.60 -13.87 21.17
CA VAL A 206 27.24 -14.46 19.96
C VAL A 206 28.72 -14.71 20.21
N TYR A 207 29.43 -13.73 20.78
CA TYR A 207 30.85 -13.85 21.11
C TYR A 207 31.12 -15.02 22.08
N LEU A 208 30.37 -15.11 23.18
CA LEU A 208 30.53 -16.20 24.16
C LEU A 208 30.16 -17.57 23.56
N THR A 209 29.19 -17.60 22.65
CA THR A 209 28.79 -18.83 21.93
C THR A 209 29.89 -19.28 20.97
N GLN A 210 30.50 -18.34 20.22
CA GLN A 210 31.62 -18.62 19.31
C GLN A 210 32.90 -19.04 20.07
N ALA A 211 33.17 -18.42 21.21
CA ALA A 211 34.26 -18.77 22.11
C ALA A 211 34.04 -20.11 22.85
N GLN A 212 32.92 -20.80 22.60
CA GLN A 212 32.55 -22.07 23.25
C GLN A 212 32.59 -22.01 24.78
N ILE A 213 32.18 -20.88 25.36
CA ILE A 213 32.12 -20.74 26.82
C ILE A 213 30.80 -21.37 27.31
N PRO A 214 30.83 -22.36 28.22
CA PRO A 214 29.63 -23.04 28.68
C PRO A 214 28.70 -22.06 29.42
N THR A 215 27.39 -22.20 29.19
CA THR A 215 26.39 -21.38 29.89
C THR A 215 26.37 -21.71 31.39
N PRO A 216 25.92 -20.77 32.27
CA PRO A 216 25.96 -20.97 33.72
C PRO A 216 25.27 -22.26 34.18
N THR A 217 24.18 -22.66 33.53
CA THR A 217 23.44 -23.89 33.85
C THR A 217 24.26 -25.15 33.59
N PHE A 218 24.97 -25.21 32.46
CA PHE A 218 25.81 -26.36 32.10
C PHE A 218 27.07 -26.42 32.98
N TYR A 219 27.72 -25.28 33.16
CA TYR A 219 28.89 -25.15 34.04
C TYR A 219 28.59 -25.62 35.48
N MET A 220 27.45 -25.21 36.04
CA MET A 220 27.03 -25.65 37.36
C MET A 220 26.71 -27.15 37.40
N LYS A 221 26.05 -27.70 36.37
CA LYS A 221 25.69 -29.12 36.30
C LYS A 221 26.92 -30.03 36.27
N GLU A 222 27.93 -29.68 35.47
CA GLU A 222 29.19 -30.44 35.36
C GLU A 222 29.91 -30.57 36.71
N ARG A 223 29.64 -29.64 37.64
CA ARG A 223 30.17 -29.62 39.01
C ARG A 223 29.18 -30.13 40.06
N GLY A 224 28.10 -30.80 39.65
CA GLY A 224 27.07 -31.35 40.54
C GLY A 224 26.20 -30.30 41.24
N ARG A 225 26.17 -29.06 40.74
CA ARG A 225 25.51 -27.89 41.35
C ARG A 225 24.32 -27.38 40.53
N GLY A 226 23.52 -26.52 41.15
CA GLY A 226 22.39 -25.84 40.48
C GLY A 226 21.10 -26.66 40.42
N THR A 227 20.01 -25.97 40.04
CA THR A 227 18.64 -26.53 40.07
C THR A 227 18.38 -27.63 39.04
N CYS A 228 19.27 -27.78 38.05
CA CYS A 228 19.15 -28.77 36.98
C CYS A 228 20.14 -29.95 37.11
N LYS A 229 20.80 -30.12 38.27
CA LYS A 229 21.80 -31.18 38.50
C LYS A 229 21.30 -32.59 38.14
N ASN A 230 20.03 -32.91 38.44
CA ASN A 230 19.42 -34.22 38.20
C ASN A 230 18.59 -34.28 36.91
N ARG A 231 18.61 -33.23 36.07
CA ARG A 231 17.77 -33.13 34.87
C ARG A 231 18.58 -33.38 33.60
N ALA A 232 18.02 -34.15 32.66
CA ALA A 232 18.55 -34.23 31.30
C ALA A 232 18.47 -32.85 30.63
N LEU A 233 19.61 -32.33 30.17
CA LEU A 233 19.71 -31.03 29.48
C LEU A 233 19.88 -31.29 27.98
N ASN A 234 19.33 -30.40 27.16
CA ASN A 234 19.53 -30.46 25.72
C ASN A 234 20.92 -29.93 25.37
N GLU A 235 21.80 -30.82 24.91
CA GLU A 235 23.21 -30.55 24.62
C GLU A 235 23.42 -29.41 23.61
N ALA A 236 22.48 -29.20 22.69
CA ALA A 236 22.53 -28.09 21.73
C ALA A 236 22.53 -26.69 22.39
N ASN A 237 22.17 -26.59 23.68
CA ASN A 237 22.16 -25.33 24.42
C ASN A 237 23.42 -25.11 25.28
N ARG A 238 24.42 -26.00 25.24
CA ARG A 238 25.61 -25.93 26.11
C ARG A 238 26.31 -24.57 26.06
N TYR A 239 26.54 -24.08 24.84
CA TYR A 239 27.21 -22.80 24.58
C TYR A 239 26.26 -21.68 24.16
N LYS A 240 24.94 -21.91 24.16
CA LYS A 240 23.96 -20.97 23.61
C LYS A 240 23.60 -19.89 24.63
N TRP A 241 24.42 -18.84 24.69
CA TRP A 241 24.15 -17.68 25.53
C TRP A 241 22.96 -16.87 24.99
N ASN A 242 22.11 -16.39 25.90
CA ASN A 242 20.95 -15.59 25.54
C ASN A 242 20.95 -14.25 26.28
N LYS A 243 20.20 -13.29 25.71
CA LYS A 243 20.09 -11.92 26.24
C LYS A 243 19.54 -11.86 27.67
N ALA A 244 18.66 -12.79 28.06
CA ALA A 244 18.06 -12.80 29.39
C ALA A 244 19.10 -13.17 30.45
N THR A 245 19.91 -14.21 30.21
CA THR A 245 21.03 -14.61 31.08
C THR A 245 22.03 -13.48 31.25
N LEU A 246 22.41 -12.81 30.16
CA LEU A 246 23.35 -11.68 30.21
C LEU A 246 22.77 -10.47 30.95
N THR A 247 21.49 -10.16 30.73
CA THR A 247 20.82 -9.08 31.47
C THR A 247 20.83 -9.38 32.97
N HIS A 248 20.52 -10.62 33.35
CA HIS A 248 20.53 -11.05 34.75
C HIS A 248 21.91 -10.96 35.40
N ILE A 249 22.98 -11.25 34.66
CA ILE A 249 24.36 -11.08 35.15
C ILE A 249 24.68 -9.58 35.32
N LEU A 250 24.41 -8.76 34.30
CA LEU A 250 24.73 -7.32 34.34
C LEU A 250 23.95 -6.54 35.40
N THR A 251 22.76 -7.01 35.83
CA THR A 251 21.92 -6.31 36.83
C THR A 251 22.08 -6.84 38.26
N ARG A 252 22.93 -7.85 38.49
CA ARG A 252 23.11 -8.45 39.82
C ARG A 252 24.12 -7.66 40.65
N GLN A 253 23.61 -6.93 41.64
CA GLN A 253 24.42 -6.18 42.61
C GLN A 253 25.32 -7.09 43.46
N GLU A 254 24.99 -8.38 43.57
CA GLU A 254 25.83 -9.35 44.29
C GLU A 254 27.25 -9.52 43.73
N TYR A 255 27.53 -9.04 42.52
CA TYR A 255 28.89 -9.01 41.97
C TYR A 255 29.79 -7.93 42.59
N CYS A 256 29.21 -6.95 43.28
CA CYS A 256 29.92 -5.89 44.00
C CYS A 256 30.21 -6.24 45.47
N GLY A 257 30.01 -7.50 45.87
CA GLY A 257 30.24 -7.97 47.24
C GLY A 257 29.00 -7.94 48.15
N ASP A 258 27.82 -7.59 47.64
CA ASP A 258 26.61 -7.42 48.45
C ASP A 258 25.74 -8.69 48.52
N VAL A 259 25.04 -8.91 49.64
CA VAL A 259 24.01 -9.95 49.76
C VAL A 259 22.62 -9.31 49.69
N VAL A 260 21.78 -9.80 48.76
CA VAL A 260 20.44 -9.27 48.53
C VAL A 260 19.37 -10.34 48.82
N ASN A 261 18.62 -10.16 49.90
CA ASN A 261 17.59 -11.07 50.39
C ASN A 261 16.17 -10.56 50.10
N PHE A 262 15.20 -11.47 50.17
CA PHE A 262 13.75 -11.20 50.03
C PHE A 262 13.28 -10.65 48.68
N LYS A 263 13.96 -10.97 47.58
CA LYS A 263 13.56 -10.58 46.20
C LYS A 263 12.17 -11.08 45.77
N THR A 264 11.64 -12.12 46.42
CA THR A 264 10.35 -12.73 46.10
C THR A 264 9.56 -13.13 47.34
N THR A 265 8.23 -13.05 47.27
CA THR A 265 7.28 -13.57 48.26
C THR A 265 6.45 -14.73 47.68
N LYS A 266 6.00 -15.65 48.54
CA LYS A 266 5.19 -16.80 48.15
C LYS A 266 3.93 -16.90 49.01
N HIS A 267 2.77 -17.00 48.37
CA HIS A 267 1.50 -17.24 49.07
C HIS A 267 1.34 -18.74 49.39
N PHE A 268 0.70 -19.11 50.50
CA PHE A 268 0.59 -20.52 50.91
C PHE A 268 -0.28 -21.37 49.96
N ARG A 269 -1.22 -20.71 49.26
CA ARG A 269 -2.09 -21.32 48.24
C ARG A 269 -1.51 -21.27 46.81
N ASP A 270 -0.48 -20.46 46.55
CA ASP A 270 0.09 -20.28 45.22
C ASP A 270 1.43 -21.02 45.06
N LYS A 271 1.62 -21.71 43.94
CA LYS A 271 2.89 -22.37 43.61
C LYS A 271 3.91 -21.37 43.05
N ARG A 272 3.49 -20.20 42.57
CA ARG A 272 4.34 -19.20 41.93
C ARG A 272 4.96 -18.26 42.96
N ASN A 273 6.20 -17.87 42.71
CA ASN A 273 6.88 -16.81 43.45
C ASN A 273 6.51 -15.46 42.81
N HIS A 274 6.20 -14.48 43.65
CA HIS A 274 5.91 -13.11 43.22
C HIS A 274 7.11 -12.23 43.56
N TYR A 275 7.66 -11.51 42.58
CA TYR A 275 8.71 -10.54 42.84
C TYR A 275 8.14 -9.35 43.61
N VAL A 276 8.91 -8.86 44.59
CA VAL A 276 8.53 -7.69 45.40
C VAL A 276 9.37 -6.48 45.01
N ASP A 277 8.81 -5.30 45.26
CA ASP A 277 9.46 -4.02 45.00
C ASP A 277 10.83 -3.92 45.70
N ARG A 278 11.77 -3.19 45.10
CA ARG A 278 13.14 -3.05 45.60
C ARG A 278 13.21 -2.44 47.00
N SER A 279 12.23 -1.61 47.38
CA SER A 279 12.09 -1.05 48.75
C SER A 279 11.90 -2.12 49.84
N GLN A 280 11.47 -3.33 49.46
CA GLN A 280 11.28 -4.45 50.40
C GLN A 280 12.48 -5.41 50.42
N TRP A 281 13.54 -5.14 49.65
CA TRP A 281 14.73 -5.98 49.62
C TRP A 281 15.60 -5.65 50.83
N GLN A 282 16.13 -6.70 51.46
CA GLN A 282 17.16 -6.52 52.48
C GLN A 282 18.52 -6.62 51.77
N ILE A 283 19.22 -5.51 51.67
CA ILE A 283 20.57 -5.44 51.09
C ILE A 283 21.57 -5.30 52.24
N THR A 284 22.55 -6.20 52.29
CA THR A 284 23.69 -6.10 53.20
C THR A 284 24.93 -5.93 52.36
N GLU A 285 25.61 -4.80 52.51
CA GLU A 285 26.73 -4.44 51.63
C GLU A 285 28.04 -5.11 52.08
N ASN A 286 28.93 -5.39 51.14
CA ASN A 286 30.32 -5.83 51.37
C ASN A 286 30.45 -7.08 52.27
N VAL A 287 29.63 -8.10 52.04
CA VAL A 287 29.62 -9.38 52.78
C VAL A 287 30.64 -10.39 52.22
N HIS A 288 30.93 -10.34 50.91
CA HIS A 288 31.90 -11.20 50.25
C HIS A 288 32.77 -10.41 49.27
N GLU A 289 33.86 -11.03 48.81
CA GLU A 289 34.82 -10.38 47.92
C GLU A 289 34.18 -10.02 46.56
N PRO A 290 34.32 -8.77 46.07
CA PRO A 290 33.70 -8.32 44.83
C PRO A 290 34.39 -8.88 43.59
N ILE A 291 33.61 -9.29 42.58
CA ILE A 291 34.10 -9.68 41.24
C ILE A 291 34.27 -8.46 40.33
N ILE A 292 33.40 -7.45 40.50
CA ILE A 292 33.32 -6.21 39.70
C ILE A 292 33.39 -5.01 40.63
N ASP A 293 34.09 -3.95 40.22
CA ASP A 293 34.12 -2.70 40.98
C ASP A 293 32.76 -1.98 41.00
N ARG A 294 32.47 -1.29 42.10
CA ARG A 294 31.20 -0.58 42.27
C ARG A 294 31.00 0.50 41.20
N THR A 295 32.07 1.19 40.80
CA THR A 295 31.99 2.25 39.78
C THR A 295 31.66 1.71 38.38
N ASP A 296 32.24 0.56 38.01
CA ASP A 296 31.94 -0.15 36.76
C ASP A 296 30.47 -0.63 36.75
N PHE A 297 30.02 -1.22 37.86
CA PHE A 297 28.63 -1.69 37.98
C PHE A 297 27.62 -0.55 37.84
N GLU A 298 27.85 0.59 38.50
CA GLU A 298 26.99 1.78 38.41
C GLU A 298 26.96 2.38 37.00
N THR A 299 28.09 2.37 36.30
CA THR A 299 28.18 2.80 34.90
C THR A 299 27.37 1.87 34.00
N VAL A 300 27.47 0.56 34.20
CA VAL A 300 26.65 -0.44 33.50
C VAL A 300 25.15 -0.24 33.80
N GLN A 301 24.74 0.02 35.05
CA GLN A 301 23.34 0.29 35.37
C GLN A 301 22.82 1.54 34.66
N ARG A 302 23.60 2.64 34.65
CA ARG A 302 23.25 3.87 33.92
C ARG A 302 23.07 3.62 32.43
N ILE A 303 23.97 2.84 31.81
CA ILE A 303 23.85 2.45 30.39
C ILE A 303 22.59 1.61 30.15
N LEU A 304 22.25 0.69 31.06
CA LEU A 304 21.06 -0.16 30.95
C LEU A 304 19.75 0.61 31.15
N GLU A 305 19.71 1.57 32.08
CA GLU A 305 18.55 2.46 32.31
C GLU A 305 18.34 3.45 31.14
N ASN A 306 19.44 3.90 30.52
CA ASN A 306 19.41 4.80 29.37
C ASN A 306 19.27 4.08 28.02
N ALA A 307 19.35 2.74 28.00
CA ALA A 307 19.17 1.95 26.80
C ALA A 307 17.75 2.07 26.21
N PRO A 308 17.59 2.22 24.89
CA PRO A 308 16.26 2.37 24.27
C PRO A 308 15.38 1.13 24.45
N VAL A 309 14.10 1.35 24.77
CA VAL A 309 13.09 0.32 25.13
C VAL A 309 12.74 -0.62 23.96
N LYS A 310 12.89 -0.20 22.69
CA LYS A 310 12.72 -1.05 21.50
C LYS A 310 13.72 -0.68 20.40
N ARG A 311 14.39 -1.69 19.86
CA ARG A 311 15.28 -1.56 18.69
C ARG A 311 14.44 -1.75 17.42
N PRO A 312 14.47 -0.81 16.45
CA PRO A 312 13.67 -0.94 15.24
C PRO A 312 14.02 -2.19 14.40
N ASN A 313 15.29 -2.62 14.37
CA ASN A 313 15.75 -3.71 13.49
C ASN A 313 16.85 -4.59 14.14
N GLY A 314 16.58 -5.27 15.26
CA GLY A 314 17.37 -6.42 15.76
C GLY A 314 18.86 -6.22 16.12
N ASP A 315 19.69 -5.80 15.17
CA ASP A 315 21.13 -6.06 15.08
C ASP A 315 21.98 -4.85 14.61
N GLY A 316 21.38 -3.66 14.40
CA GLY A 316 22.10 -2.47 13.92
C GLY A 316 23.01 -1.79 14.96
N GLU A 317 24.08 -1.14 14.47
CA GLU A 317 24.95 -0.25 15.25
C GLU A 317 24.14 0.83 15.97
N ILE A 318 24.49 1.10 17.22
CA ILE A 318 23.83 2.12 18.04
C ILE A 318 24.57 3.43 17.79
N HIS A 319 23.85 4.44 17.32
CA HIS A 319 24.41 5.77 17.20
C HIS A 319 24.84 6.28 18.60
N PRO A 320 26.05 6.87 18.77
CA PRO A 320 26.58 7.26 20.08
C PRO A 320 25.67 8.18 20.92
N LEU A 321 24.87 9.02 20.25
CA LEU A 321 23.88 9.91 20.88
C LEU A 321 22.61 9.20 21.39
N SER A 322 22.47 7.90 21.18
CA SER A 322 21.28 7.15 21.58
C SER A 322 21.14 7.13 23.11
N GLY A 323 20.00 7.62 23.61
CA GLY A 323 19.71 7.70 25.05
C GLY A 323 20.03 9.07 25.68
N LEU A 324 20.76 9.94 24.97
CA LEU A 324 21.12 11.29 25.42
C LEU A 324 20.19 12.39 24.90
N LEU A 325 19.38 12.11 23.86
CA LEU A 325 18.52 13.09 23.21
C LEU A 325 17.13 13.18 23.85
N PHE A 326 16.65 14.40 24.12
CA PHE A 326 15.35 14.71 24.70
C PHE A 326 14.65 15.82 23.91
N CYS A 327 13.32 15.68 23.76
CA CYS A 327 12.49 16.73 23.19
C CYS A 327 12.28 17.84 24.23
N LYS A 328 12.57 19.10 23.88
CA LYS A 328 12.38 20.23 24.80
C LYS A 328 10.92 20.44 25.18
N ASP A 329 10.03 20.38 24.19
CA ASP A 329 8.62 20.76 24.37
C ASP A 329 7.83 19.77 25.23
N CYS A 330 8.12 18.47 25.10
CA CYS A 330 7.38 17.43 25.81
C CYS A 330 8.20 16.67 26.87
N GLY A 331 9.50 16.95 26.97
CA GLY A 331 10.43 16.30 27.91
C GLY A 331 10.70 14.82 27.65
N ALA A 332 10.14 14.24 26.58
CA ALA A 332 10.29 12.82 26.27
C ALA A 332 11.63 12.52 25.59
N LYS A 333 12.19 11.33 25.83
CA LYS A 333 13.39 10.84 25.12
C LYS A 333 13.15 10.80 23.61
N MET A 334 14.16 11.12 22.81
CA MET A 334 14.13 10.96 21.36
C MET A 334 14.77 9.63 20.95
N HIS A 335 14.23 8.99 19.92
CA HIS A 335 14.74 7.74 19.38
C HIS A 335 15.46 7.99 18.06
N ILE A 336 16.57 7.29 17.82
CA ILE A 336 17.34 7.39 16.58
C ILE A 336 16.98 6.20 15.69
N ARG A 337 16.64 6.48 14.42
CA ARG A 337 16.38 5.47 13.39
C ARG A 337 17.32 5.67 12.21
N ILE A 338 17.73 4.56 11.61
CA ILE A 338 18.44 4.57 10.32
C ILE A 338 17.42 4.69 9.20
N ASP A 339 17.53 5.75 8.41
CA ASP A 339 16.79 5.92 7.15
C ASP A 339 17.69 5.47 5.99
N TYR A 340 17.20 4.54 5.19
CA TYR A 340 17.89 3.99 4.03
C TYR A 340 17.24 4.59 2.78
N ARG A 341 17.80 5.71 2.29
CA ARG A 341 17.35 6.36 1.05
C ARG A 341 18.52 6.52 0.09
N ASN A 342 18.27 6.26 -1.20
CA ASN A 342 19.23 6.45 -2.30
C ASN A 342 20.61 5.78 -2.09
N GLY A 343 20.65 4.59 -1.49
CA GLY A 343 21.90 3.84 -1.26
C GLY A 343 22.78 4.37 -0.12
N GLY A 344 22.39 5.47 0.55
CA GLY A 344 23.08 6.02 1.73
C GLY A 344 22.39 5.64 3.04
N LYS A 345 23.17 5.53 4.12
CA LYS A 345 22.69 5.37 5.50
C LYS A 345 22.68 6.74 6.18
N ARG A 346 21.55 7.15 6.77
CA ARG A 346 21.41 8.39 7.55
C ARG A 346 20.77 8.11 8.90
N HIS A 347 21.29 8.70 9.98
CA HIS A 347 20.69 8.59 11.32
C HIS A 347 19.79 9.78 11.62
N VAL A 348 18.53 9.51 11.96
CA VAL A 348 17.53 10.55 12.24
C VAL A 348 16.92 10.33 13.62
N ALA A 349 16.98 11.36 14.46
CA ALA A 349 16.38 11.38 15.79
C ALA A 349 14.96 11.95 15.74
N TYR A 350 14.00 11.29 16.41
CA TYR A 350 12.59 11.70 16.47
C TYR A 350 12.02 11.62 17.88
N CYS A 351 11.07 12.51 18.20
CA CYS A 351 10.36 12.50 19.48
C CYS A 351 9.54 11.21 19.67
N SER A 352 9.78 10.49 20.77
CA SER A 352 9.11 9.23 21.08
C SER A 352 7.61 9.37 21.34
N GLU A 353 7.16 10.48 21.91
CA GLU A 353 5.75 10.70 22.25
C GLU A 353 4.91 11.07 21.02
N TYR A 354 5.47 11.89 20.11
CA TYR A 354 4.84 12.20 18.83
C TYR A 354 4.65 10.94 17.97
N HIS A 355 5.66 10.08 17.93
CA HIS A 355 5.65 8.87 17.10
C HIS A 355 4.70 7.76 17.63
N LYS A 356 4.19 7.86 18.88
CA LYS A 356 3.23 6.88 19.40
C LYS A 356 1.85 6.97 18.73
N GLY A 357 1.51 8.10 18.11
CA GLY A 357 0.30 8.28 17.29
C GLY A 357 -1.04 8.09 18.03
N LYS A 358 -1.99 9.02 17.86
CA LYS A 358 -3.38 8.90 18.35
C LYS A 358 -3.59 8.81 19.88
N ALA A 359 -2.78 9.50 20.68
CA ALA A 359 -3.21 9.80 22.05
C ALA A 359 -4.28 10.91 22.02
N LYS A 360 -5.35 10.79 22.83
CA LYS A 360 -6.44 11.80 22.92
C LYS A 360 -5.93 13.21 23.25
N ASN A 361 -4.78 13.29 23.95
CA ASN A 361 -4.03 14.51 24.26
C ASN A 361 -2.52 14.28 24.02
N PRO A 362 -1.97 14.54 22.83
CA PRO A 362 -0.54 14.38 22.60
C PRO A 362 0.23 15.44 23.39
N LYS A 363 1.26 15.04 24.15
CA LYS A 363 2.15 16.00 24.86
C LYS A 363 3.05 16.80 23.90
N CYS A 364 3.06 16.46 22.62
CA CYS A 364 3.87 17.10 21.59
C CYS A 364 3.05 17.23 20.30
N ASN A 365 2.90 18.45 19.79
CA ASN A 365 1.99 18.78 18.68
C ASN A 365 2.68 18.78 17.30
N SER A 366 4.00 18.57 17.26
CA SER A 366 4.80 18.68 16.04
C SER A 366 5.95 17.68 16.01
N PRO A 367 6.38 17.25 14.80
CA PRO A 367 7.43 16.27 14.64
C PRO A 367 8.81 16.89 14.92
N HIS A 368 9.20 16.91 16.20
CA HIS A 368 10.58 17.22 16.59
C HIS A 368 11.50 16.15 15.98
N ILE A 369 12.25 16.55 14.95
CA ILE A 369 13.14 15.69 14.17
C ILE A 369 14.44 16.42 13.88
N ILE A 370 15.57 15.77 14.18
CA ILE A 370 16.92 16.27 13.89
C ILE A 370 17.80 15.17 13.29
N ASP A 371 18.75 15.57 12.46
CA ASP A 371 19.79 14.68 11.93
C ASP A 371 20.81 14.36 13.04
N ALA A 372 20.98 13.08 13.37
CA ALA A 372 21.84 12.67 14.46
C ALA A 372 23.33 12.70 14.07
N ASP A 373 23.66 12.49 12.79
CA ASP A 373 25.04 12.53 12.29
C ASP A 373 25.54 13.98 12.29
N LEU A 374 24.71 14.92 11.83
CA LEU A 374 25.01 16.36 11.86
C LEU A 374 25.15 16.85 13.31
N LEU A 375 24.24 16.44 14.20
CA LEU A 375 24.28 16.81 15.61
C LEU A 375 25.56 16.31 16.29
N MET A 376 26.03 15.12 15.93
CA MET A 376 27.28 14.55 16.44
C MET A 376 28.49 15.41 16.04
N GLN A 377 28.54 15.88 14.79
CA GLN A 377 29.58 16.80 14.30
C GLN A 377 29.56 18.12 15.07
N THR A 378 28.38 18.70 15.29
CA THR A 378 28.25 19.94 16.07
C THR A 378 28.70 19.76 17.52
N ILE A 379 28.40 18.62 18.14
CA ILE A 379 28.86 18.32 19.51
C ILE A 379 30.38 18.19 19.55
N ALA A 380 30.99 17.53 18.56
CA ALA A 380 32.44 17.43 18.46
C ALA A 380 33.11 18.80 18.36
N GLU A 381 32.56 19.70 17.53
CA GLU A 381 33.07 21.07 17.39
C GLU A 381 32.92 21.86 18.69
N VAL A 382 31.80 21.73 19.40
CA VAL A 382 31.59 22.42 20.69
C VAL A 382 32.55 21.90 21.76
N LEU A 383 32.74 20.57 21.85
CA LEU A 383 33.70 19.97 22.79
C LEU A 383 35.13 20.42 22.49
N LYS A 384 35.51 20.48 21.22
CA LYS A 384 36.82 20.99 20.79
C LYS A 384 37.01 22.46 21.15
N LYS A 385 36.00 23.30 20.95
CA LYS A 385 36.04 24.72 21.38
C LYS A 385 36.19 24.86 22.90
N ILE A 386 35.55 24.00 23.68
CA ILE A 386 35.70 23.98 25.14
C ILE A 386 37.13 23.55 25.52
N GLU A 387 37.69 22.55 24.84
CA GLU A 387 39.08 22.11 25.01
C GLU A 387 40.07 23.24 24.71
N ASP A 388 39.98 23.83 23.51
CA ASP A 388 40.84 24.93 23.06
C ASP A 388 40.77 26.13 24.03
N TYR A 389 39.58 26.45 24.55
CA TYR A 389 39.39 27.51 25.54
C TYR A 389 39.96 27.15 26.93
N SER A 390 39.83 25.90 27.35
CA SER A 390 40.38 25.42 28.63
C SER A 390 41.92 25.48 28.64
N ILE A 391 42.56 25.15 27.51
CA ILE A 391 44.01 25.14 27.36
C ILE A 391 44.55 26.58 27.28
N SER A 392 43.84 27.47 26.57
CA SER A 392 44.31 28.85 26.34
C SER A 392 44.13 29.79 27.54
N ASN A 393 43.07 29.64 28.35
CA ASN A 393 42.78 30.53 29.49
C ASN A 393 42.19 29.77 30.71
N TRP A 394 43.00 28.90 31.34
CA TRP A 394 42.57 28.02 32.43
C TRP A 394 41.94 28.73 33.65
N ALA A 395 42.54 29.83 34.13
CA ALA A 395 42.06 30.56 35.31
C ALA A 395 40.69 31.24 35.07
N GLU A 396 40.47 31.73 33.85
CA GLU A 396 39.22 32.36 33.45
C GLU A 396 38.12 31.31 33.21
N PHE A 397 38.48 30.16 32.64
CA PHE A 397 37.58 29.01 32.49
C PHE A 397 37.11 28.46 33.84
N GLU A 398 38.01 28.31 34.83
CA GLU A 398 37.64 27.87 36.18
C GLU A 398 36.68 28.86 36.86
N ALA A 399 36.95 30.17 36.75
CA ALA A 399 36.07 31.21 37.27
C ALA A 399 34.68 31.19 36.61
N LEU A 400 34.64 30.99 35.30
CA LEU A 400 33.41 30.89 34.51
C LEU A 400 32.58 29.65 34.89
N VAL A 401 33.21 28.48 35.05
CA VAL A 401 32.54 27.25 35.51
C VAL A 401 31.93 27.46 36.89
N LYS A 402 32.67 28.08 37.82
CA LYS A 402 32.17 28.43 39.16
C LYS A 402 31.01 29.43 39.11
N LYS A 403 31.07 30.43 38.23
CA LYS A 403 30.00 31.44 38.03
C LYS A 403 28.72 30.83 37.45
N ASN A 404 28.83 29.94 36.45
CA ASN A 404 27.69 29.25 35.85
C ASN A 404 27.00 28.31 36.84
N LEU A 405 27.78 27.59 37.66
CA LEU A 405 27.27 26.76 38.78
C LEU A 405 26.52 27.60 39.82
N ALA A 406 26.98 28.81 40.13
CA ALA A 406 26.31 29.73 41.05
C ALA A 406 24.99 30.29 40.47
N MET A 407 24.96 30.59 39.17
CA MET A 407 23.76 31.08 38.47
C MET A 407 22.65 30.02 38.31
N GLN A 408 22.98 28.73 38.30
CA GLN A 408 22.01 27.63 38.18
C GLN A 408 21.21 27.32 39.46
N GLN A 409 21.30 28.12 40.53
CA GLN A 409 20.41 27.98 41.69
C GLN A 409 18.96 28.27 41.30
N THR A 410 18.19 27.21 41.04
CA THR A 410 16.78 27.31 40.64
C THR A 410 15.89 27.89 41.74
N ASP A 411 14.78 28.54 41.36
CA ASP A 411 13.70 28.97 42.28
C ASP A 411 13.20 27.83 43.19
N LYS A 412 13.35 26.58 42.73
CA LYS A 412 12.99 25.37 43.47
C LYS A 412 13.89 25.18 44.70
N THR A 413 15.18 25.41 44.58
CA THR A 413 16.15 25.33 45.69
C THR A 413 15.91 26.43 46.72
N LYS A 414 15.58 27.66 46.29
CA LYS A 414 15.18 28.76 47.18
C LYS A 414 13.87 28.48 47.93
N LYS A 415 12.89 27.84 47.27
CA LYS A 415 11.64 27.38 47.91
C LYS A 415 11.90 26.30 48.95
N GLN A 416 12.77 25.33 48.66
CA GLN A 416 13.14 24.26 49.60
C GLN A 416 13.87 24.82 50.83
N GLN A 417 14.81 25.76 50.66
CA GLN A 417 15.48 26.45 51.77
C GLN A 417 14.53 27.24 52.67
N LYS A 418 13.45 27.83 52.12
CA LYS A 418 12.39 28.50 52.91
C LYS A 418 11.46 27.52 53.62
N ARG A 419 11.29 26.30 53.09
CA ARG A 419 10.36 25.29 53.62
C ARG A 419 10.91 24.58 54.86
N ILE A 420 12.20 24.32 54.91
CA ILE A 420 12.87 23.70 56.07
C ILE A 420 12.54 24.41 57.40
N PRO A 421 12.79 25.73 57.56
CA PRO A 421 12.50 26.40 58.83
C PRO A 421 11.00 26.40 59.17
N GLN A 422 10.10 26.37 58.19
CA GLN A 422 8.65 26.26 58.46
C GLN A 422 8.28 24.90 59.05
N ILE A 423 8.87 23.82 58.52
CA ILE A 423 8.67 22.45 59.01
C ILE A 423 9.28 22.30 60.40
N THR A 424 10.50 22.81 60.62
CA THR A 424 11.17 22.77 61.92
C THR A 424 10.35 23.48 63.01
N THR A 425 9.86 24.69 62.74
CA THR A 425 8.99 25.41 63.69
C THR A 425 7.68 24.66 63.96
N ARG A 426 7.11 23.99 62.95
CA ARG A 426 5.88 23.20 63.13
C ARG A 426 6.13 21.95 63.97
N LEU A 427 7.26 21.27 63.80
CA LEU A 427 7.66 20.13 64.62
C LEU A 427 7.81 20.54 66.10
N GLU A 428 8.45 21.68 66.38
CA GLU A 428 8.58 22.20 67.75
C GLU A 428 7.22 22.55 68.38
N GLN A 429 6.28 23.09 67.59
CA GLN A 429 4.92 23.36 68.06
C GLN A 429 4.17 22.06 68.39
N ILE A 430 4.30 21.03 67.55
CA ILE A 430 3.66 19.73 67.78
C ILE A 430 4.23 19.07 69.04
N ASP A 431 5.54 19.11 69.27
CA ASP A 431 6.16 18.57 70.49
C ASP A 431 5.61 19.27 71.75
N LYS A 432 5.45 20.60 71.72
CA LYS A 432 4.84 21.34 72.84
C LYS A 432 3.39 20.92 73.08
N VAL A 433 2.62 20.70 72.02
CA VAL A 433 1.22 20.26 72.10
C VAL A 433 1.12 18.83 72.61
N LEU A 434 1.99 17.92 72.16
CA LEU A 434 2.04 16.53 72.62
C LEU A 434 2.42 16.43 74.10
N ASN A 435 3.40 17.21 74.56
CA ASN A 435 3.78 17.27 75.97
C ASN A 435 2.63 17.78 76.84
N LYS A 436 1.93 18.83 76.39
CA LYS A 436 0.76 19.36 77.12
C LYS A 436 -0.43 18.38 77.13
N LEU A 437 -0.70 17.71 76.01
CA LEU A 437 -1.73 16.66 75.92
C LEU A 437 -1.43 15.49 76.86
N TYR A 438 -0.15 15.13 77.02
CA TYR A 438 0.27 14.11 77.96
C TYR A 438 0.06 14.55 79.41
N GLU A 439 0.41 15.79 79.75
CA GLU A 439 0.16 16.40 81.07
C GLU A 439 -1.35 16.46 81.40
N ASP A 440 -2.18 16.95 80.47
CA ASP A 440 -3.63 17.06 80.63
C ASP A 440 -4.31 15.66 80.76
N ASN A 441 -3.75 14.62 80.13
CA ASN A 441 -4.20 13.24 80.30
C ASN A 441 -3.79 12.66 81.67
N ALA A 442 -2.56 12.92 82.11
CA ALA A 442 -2.07 12.48 83.42
C ALA A 442 -2.84 13.14 84.58
N LEU A 443 -3.33 14.38 84.38
CA LEU A 443 -4.18 15.11 85.32
C LEU A 443 -5.67 14.74 85.21
N GLY A 444 -6.04 13.80 84.34
CA GLY A 444 -7.42 13.31 84.15
C GLY A 444 -8.38 14.35 83.54
N THR A 445 -7.86 15.40 82.92
CA THR A 445 -8.64 16.53 82.42
C THR A 445 -9.29 16.24 81.06
N ILE A 446 -8.80 15.21 80.36
CA ILE A 446 -9.34 14.74 79.07
C ILE A 446 -9.66 13.23 79.13
N PRO A 447 -10.76 12.78 78.49
CA PRO A 447 -11.08 11.35 78.39
C PRO A 447 -10.05 10.58 77.54
N GLN A 448 -9.73 9.35 77.96
CA GLN A 448 -8.72 8.48 77.34
C GLN A 448 -8.91 8.32 75.81
N ASP A 449 -10.13 8.05 75.37
CA ASP A 449 -10.45 7.87 73.94
C ASP A 449 -10.13 9.13 73.11
N ARG A 450 -10.30 10.30 73.70
CA ARG A 450 -10.04 11.60 73.05
C ARG A 450 -8.56 11.94 73.04
N TYR A 451 -7.82 11.55 74.07
CA TYR A 451 -6.36 11.62 74.10
C TYR A 451 -5.75 10.71 73.02
N GLU A 452 -6.20 9.46 72.91
CA GLU A 452 -5.69 8.51 71.91
C GLU A 452 -5.91 9.03 70.48
N GLN A 453 -7.09 9.56 70.19
CA GLN A 453 -7.40 10.13 68.87
C GLN A 453 -6.55 11.36 68.53
N MET A 454 -6.34 12.28 69.47
CA MET A 454 -5.53 13.49 69.22
C MET A 454 -4.02 13.18 69.18
N SER A 455 -3.54 12.33 70.08
CA SER A 455 -2.14 11.90 70.14
C SER A 455 -1.74 11.15 68.88
N GLN A 456 -2.60 10.27 68.37
CA GLN A 456 -2.37 9.57 67.12
C GLN A 456 -2.27 10.55 65.94
N LYS A 457 -3.20 11.50 65.84
CA LYS A 457 -3.22 12.50 64.75
C LYS A 457 -1.96 13.37 64.73
N TYR A 458 -1.52 13.87 65.89
CA TYR A 458 -0.30 14.69 65.97
C TYR A 458 0.97 13.86 65.77
N SER A 459 0.98 12.60 66.19
CA SER A 459 2.10 11.68 65.94
C SER A 459 2.25 11.37 64.44
N GLU A 460 1.14 11.12 63.74
CA GLU A 460 1.15 10.93 62.29
C GLU A 460 1.67 12.17 61.55
N GLU A 461 1.23 13.37 61.94
CA GLU A 461 1.74 14.64 61.38
C GLU A 461 3.24 14.82 61.69
N TYR A 462 3.69 14.50 62.90
CA TYR A 462 5.08 14.60 63.32
C TYR A 462 6.01 13.71 62.47
N TYR A 463 5.68 12.42 62.32
CA TYR A 463 6.51 11.49 61.55
C TYR A 463 6.50 11.81 60.05
N ALA A 464 5.36 12.28 59.51
CA ALA A 464 5.29 12.72 58.12
C ALA A 464 6.18 13.94 57.85
N LEU A 465 6.08 14.98 58.69
CA LEU A 465 6.89 16.19 58.57
C LEU A 465 8.38 15.93 58.83
N LYS A 466 8.72 15.00 59.73
CA LYS A 466 10.11 14.60 60.02
C LYS A 466 10.73 13.83 58.84
N ALA A 467 9.97 12.98 58.18
CA ALA A 467 10.41 12.31 56.96
C ALA A 467 10.60 13.32 55.81
N GLU A 468 9.68 14.27 55.63
CA GLU A 468 9.79 15.35 54.64
C GLU A 468 11.03 16.23 54.92
N LEU A 469 11.32 16.55 56.19
CA LEU A 469 12.51 17.32 56.58
C LEU A 469 13.80 16.58 56.22
N ALA A 470 13.90 15.28 56.54
CA ALA A 470 15.07 14.46 56.24
C ALA A 470 15.32 14.39 54.72
N GLU A 471 14.26 14.19 53.94
CA GLU A 471 14.35 14.15 52.48
C GLU A 471 14.79 15.51 51.89
N LEU A 472 14.23 16.62 52.38
CA LEU A 472 14.60 17.96 51.93
C LEU A 472 16.05 18.33 52.30
N GLN A 473 16.52 17.91 53.48
CA GLN A 473 17.90 18.13 53.93
C GLN A 473 18.91 17.30 53.11
N GLU A 474 18.58 16.05 52.81
CA GLU A 474 19.40 15.18 51.95
C GLU A 474 19.48 15.72 50.51
N GLN A 475 18.37 16.23 49.98
CA GLN A 475 18.36 16.89 48.66
C GLN A 475 19.23 18.15 48.65
N LEU A 476 19.26 18.94 49.72
CA LEU A 476 20.07 20.17 49.80
C LEU A 476 21.56 19.89 49.96
N SER A 477 21.95 18.89 50.76
CA SER A 477 23.35 18.49 50.93
C SER A 477 23.97 17.95 49.63
N ALA A 478 23.17 17.30 48.78
CA ALA A 478 23.58 16.90 47.43
C ALA A 478 23.88 18.10 46.50
N PHE A 479 23.27 19.27 46.74
CA PHE A 479 23.50 20.50 45.98
C PHE A 479 24.71 21.31 46.50
N GLU A 480 25.03 21.31 47.80
CA GLU A 480 26.09 22.16 48.38
C GLU A 480 27.53 21.77 48.01
N ASN A 481 27.76 20.55 47.48
CA ASN A 481 29.06 20.11 46.96
C ASN A 481 29.44 20.72 45.58
N ALA A 482 29.18 22.02 45.36
CA ALA A 482 29.45 22.70 44.09
C ALA A 482 30.95 22.81 43.76
N GLY A 483 31.79 23.04 44.78
CA GLY A 483 33.25 23.11 44.61
C GLY A 483 33.88 21.78 44.18
N GLY A 484 33.41 20.66 44.75
CA GLY A 484 33.85 19.32 44.36
C GLY A 484 33.36 18.89 42.97
N ARG A 485 32.20 19.40 42.53
CA ARG A 485 31.67 19.15 41.17
C ARG A 485 32.47 19.88 40.09
N ALA A 486 32.85 21.13 40.34
CA ALA A 486 33.72 21.89 39.44
C ALA A 486 35.09 21.19 39.29
N GLN A 487 35.71 20.75 40.39
CA GLN A 487 36.97 20.01 40.34
C GLN A 487 36.86 18.67 39.59
N LYS A 488 35.75 17.94 39.75
CA LYS A 488 35.52 16.70 39.00
C LYS A 488 35.36 16.94 37.50
N PHE A 489 34.71 18.03 37.10
CA PHE A 489 34.59 18.43 35.69
C PHE A 489 35.94 18.82 35.08
N LEU A 490 36.76 19.58 35.82
CA LEU A 490 38.11 19.96 35.39
C LEU A 490 39.05 18.75 35.22
N LYS A 491 38.99 17.79 36.14
CA LYS A 491 39.74 16.52 36.00
C LYS A 491 39.26 15.69 34.82
N LEU A 492 37.99 15.79 34.45
CA LEU A 492 37.43 15.11 33.28
C LEU A 492 37.99 15.69 31.99
N THR A 493 38.06 17.02 31.88
CA THR A 493 38.65 17.72 30.72
C THR A 493 40.14 17.44 30.57
N GLU A 494 40.89 17.30 31.67
CA GLU A 494 42.32 16.95 31.65
C GLU A 494 42.60 15.50 31.20
N ARG A 495 41.70 14.56 31.49
CA ARG A 495 41.90 13.13 31.20
C ARG A 495 41.85 12.81 29.71
N TYR A 496 41.10 13.58 28.92
CA TYR A 496 40.87 13.33 27.50
C TYR A 496 41.48 14.44 26.65
N ALA A 497 42.80 14.46 26.52
CA ALA A 497 43.50 15.35 25.61
C ALA A 497 43.37 14.83 24.16
N ALA A 498 42.84 15.68 23.27
CA ALA A 498 42.45 15.43 21.89
C ALA A 498 41.20 14.53 21.73
N PHE A 499 40.02 15.15 21.64
CA PHE A 499 38.74 14.50 21.30
C PHE A 499 38.67 13.98 19.84
N THR A 500 39.63 13.17 19.40
CA THR A 500 39.67 12.68 18.00
C THR A 500 38.65 11.57 17.72
N ASP A 501 38.31 10.73 18.72
CA ASP A 501 37.31 9.66 18.59
C ASP A 501 36.28 9.71 19.75
N LEU A 502 35.12 10.32 19.49
CA LEU A 502 34.02 10.42 20.46
C LEU A 502 33.27 9.08 20.60
N THR A 503 33.76 8.21 21.48
CA THR A 503 33.07 6.96 21.81
C THR A 503 31.81 7.20 22.66
N PRO A 504 30.82 6.28 22.65
CA PRO A 504 29.64 6.37 23.52
C PRO A 504 29.99 6.50 25.02
N ALA A 505 31.10 5.90 25.47
CA ALA A 505 31.55 6.00 26.85
C ALA A 505 31.96 7.44 27.21
N ILE A 506 32.78 8.08 26.36
CA ILE A 506 33.21 9.47 26.54
C ILE A 506 32.00 10.41 26.55
N LEU A 507 31.07 10.25 25.60
CA LEU A 507 29.87 11.08 25.55
C LEU A 507 28.99 10.95 26.81
N ASN A 508 28.81 9.74 27.35
CA ASN A 508 28.02 9.53 28.57
C ASN A 508 28.76 10.04 29.83
N GLU A 509 30.08 10.15 29.79
CA GLU A 509 30.90 10.72 30.88
C GLU A 509 30.86 12.26 30.87
N PHE A 510 30.81 12.90 29.69
CA PHE A 510 30.76 14.37 29.54
C PHE A 510 29.35 14.95 29.51
N ILE A 511 28.39 14.30 28.84
CA ILE A 511 27.06 14.85 28.55
C ILE A 511 26.01 14.10 29.35
N SER A 512 25.20 14.85 30.11
CA SER A 512 24.06 14.32 30.86
C SER A 512 22.81 14.17 29.97
N ARG A 513 22.52 15.17 29.14
CA ARG A 513 21.38 15.19 28.20
C ARG A 513 21.52 16.30 27.17
N ILE A 514 20.85 16.13 26.03
CA ILE A 514 20.77 17.11 24.94
C ILE A 514 19.28 17.37 24.68
N GLU A 515 18.86 18.63 24.79
CA GLU A 515 17.50 19.08 24.50
C GLU A 515 17.42 19.60 23.06
N VAL A 516 16.51 19.03 22.27
CA VAL A 516 16.24 19.44 20.89
C VAL A 516 14.94 20.23 20.86
N HIS A 517 15.01 21.47 20.38
CA HIS A 517 13.83 22.32 20.21
C HIS A 517 13.10 22.02 18.89
N GLU A 518 11.85 22.46 18.78
CA GLU A 518 11.15 22.50 17.49
C GLU A 518 11.89 23.44 16.52
N ARG A 519 11.70 23.23 15.21
CA ARG A 519 12.22 24.14 14.18
C ARG A 519 11.47 25.46 14.21
N ASP A 520 12.16 26.57 14.03
CA ASP A 520 11.55 27.91 14.08
C ASP A 520 10.47 28.12 12.99
N LYS A 521 10.65 27.47 11.82
CA LYS A 521 9.65 27.44 10.74
C LYS A 521 9.13 26.02 10.53
N LYS A 522 7.89 25.78 10.95
CA LYS A 522 7.17 24.50 10.79
C LYS A 522 7.04 24.14 9.29
N ARG A 523 7.29 22.87 8.95
CA ARG A 523 7.21 22.29 7.58
C ARG A 523 8.17 22.88 6.54
N ALA A 524 9.04 23.81 6.91
CA ALA A 524 10.08 24.28 6.01
C ALA A 524 11.10 23.15 5.76
N LYS A 525 11.52 22.99 4.49
CA LYS A 525 12.58 22.03 4.13
C LYS A 525 13.91 22.35 4.81
N GLN A 526 14.13 23.62 5.16
CA GLN A 526 15.30 24.13 5.87
C GLN A 526 14.83 25.19 6.89
N ALA A 527 15.22 25.04 8.15
CA ALA A 527 14.88 25.93 9.25
C ALA A 527 16.00 25.91 10.30
N ILE A 528 16.17 27.02 11.01
CA ILE A 528 17.02 27.08 12.20
C ILE A 528 16.34 26.24 13.29
N GLN A 529 17.16 25.51 14.04
CA GLN A 529 16.70 24.63 15.11
C GLN A 529 17.69 24.71 16.26
N HIS A 530 17.20 25.12 17.43
CA HIS A 530 18.03 25.29 18.61
C HIS A 530 18.26 23.96 19.34
N ILE A 531 19.48 23.78 19.86
CA ILE A 531 19.87 22.63 20.69
C ILE A 531 20.47 23.13 21.99
N GLY A 532 20.12 22.47 23.11
CA GLY A 532 20.69 22.74 24.43
C GLY A 532 21.48 21.53 24.91
N ILE A 533 22.78 21.69 25.17
CA ILE A 533 23.66 20.63 25.67
C ILE A 533 23.85 20.81 27.18
N TYR A 534 23.65 19.74 27.94
CA TYR A 534 23.83 19.72 29.39
C TYR A 534 24.96 18.78 29.76
N PHE A 535 26.01 19.32 30.36
CA PHE A 535 27.18 18.57 30.78
C PHE A 535 26.99 17.93 32.16
N ASN A 536 27.64 16.79 32.38
CA ASN A 536 27.73 16.18 33.69
C ASN A 536 28.44 17.14 34.65
N TYR A 537 28.03 17.14 35.92
CA TYR A 537 28.56 17.96 37.03
C TYR A 537 28.25 19.48 36.97
N ILE A 538 28.18 20.11 35.80
CA ILE A 538 28.01 21.58 35.65
C ILE A 538 26.69 22.02 34.97
N GLY A 539 25.91 21.10 34.40
CA GLY A 539 24.61 21.40 33.80
C GLY A 539 24.72 22.12 32.44
N LYS A 540 23.79 23.05 32.16
CA LYS A 540 23.80 23.85 30.92
C LYS A 540 24.95 24.85 30.98
N PHE A 541 25.90 24.75 30.04
CA PHE A 541 27.04 25.65 29.96
C PHE A 541 26.85 26.58 28.76
N GLU A 542 26.58 27.85 29.03
CA GLU A 542 26.46 28.90 28.01
C GLU A 542 27.53 29.98 28.26
N ASN A 543 28.37 30.24 27.25
CA ASN A 543 29.34 31.33 27.21
C ASN A 543 29.45 31.92 25.79
N GLU A 544 30.00 33.14 25.67
CA GLU A 544 30.24 33.87 24.41
C GLU A 544 31.02 33.04 23.38
N VAL A 545 31.94 32.18 23.83
CA VAL A 545 32.78 31.30 22.98
C VAL A 545 31.99 30.10 22.40
N THR A 546 30.88 29.73 23.04
CA THR A 546 30.02 28.60 22.62
C THR A 546 28.80 29.04 21.79
N GLN A 547 28.56 30.35 21.65
CA GLN A 547 27.50 30.87 20.78
C GLN A 547 27.94 30.74 19.31
N LEU A 548 27.22 29.93 18.55
CA LEU A 548 27.35 29.92 17.09
C LEU A 548 26.66 31.18 16.55
N THR A 549 27.38 32.00 15.79
CA THR A 549 26.85 33.20 15.13
C THR A 549 25.71 32.79 14.20
N GLU A 550 24.54 33.43 14.33
CA GLU A 550 23.42 33.16 13.44
C GLU A 550 23.80 33.57 12.00
N PRO A 551 23.68 32.67 11.00
CA PRO A 551 24.00 33.00 9.62
C PRO A 551 23.09 34.10 9.10
N THR A 552 23.65 35.05 8.36
CA THR A 552 22.89 36.19 7.84
C THR A 552 21.85 35.76 6.82
N GLU A 553 20.79 36.55 6.65
CA GLU A 553 19.68 36.23 5.74
C GLU A 553 20.12 36.05 4.28
N GLN A 554 21.21 36.71 3.87
CA GLN A 554 21.83 36.58 2.55
C GLN A 554 22.56 35.24 2.36
N GLU A 555 23.28 34.76 3.37
CA GLU A 555 23.96 33.46 3.34
C GLU A 555 22.95 32.30 3.30
N ILE A 556 21.85 32.44 4.05
CA ILE A 556 20.73 31.50 4.03
C ILE A 556 20.11 31.41 2.62
N ARG A 557 20.01 32.53 1.90
CA ARG A 557 19.46 32.57 0.54
C ARG A 557 20.38 31.90 -0.48
N GLN A 558 21.68 32.18 -0.45
CA GLN A 558 22.65 31.58 -1.38
C GLN A 558 22.79 30.06 -1.19
N MET A 559 22.74 29.58 0.06
CA MET A 559 22.74 28.15 0.35
C MET A 559 21.47 27.44 -0.16
N ARG A 560 20.32 28.11 -0.13
CA ARG A 560 19.05 27.57 -0.67
C ARG A 560 19.10 27.36 -2.19
N GLU A 561 19.59 28.36 -2.92
CA GLU A 561 19.65 28.32 -4.38
C GLU A 561 20.57 27.20 -4.90
N LYS A 562 21.79 27.08 -4.34
CA LYS A 562 22.75 26.02 -4.72
C LYS A 562 22.23 24.61 -4.45
N ILE A 563 21.50 24.41 -3.34
CA ILE A 563 20.97 23.11 -2.95
C ILE A 563 19.75 22.72 -3.82
N GLU A 564 18.90 23.68 -4.17
CA GLU A 564 17.73 23.42 -5.02
C GLU A 564 18.13 23.00 -6.43
N GLU A 565 19.16 23.63 -6.99
CA GLU A 565 19.72 23.30 -8.31
C GLU A 565 20.33 21.89 -8.33
N ALA A 566 21.14 21.54 -7.33
CA ALA A 566 21.70 20.21 -7.16
C ALA A 566 20.62 19.12 -6.95
N GLN A 567 19.51 19.45 -6.29
CA GLN A 567 18.38 18.52 -6.11
C GLN A 567 17.60 18.30 -7.41
N LYS A 568 17.37 19.35 -8.21
CA LYS A 568 16.74 19.23 -9.53
C LYS A 568 17.58 18.32 -10.44
N GLU A 569 18.90 18.47 -10.40
CA GLU A 569 19.80 17.67 -11.22
C GLU A 569 19.90 16.20 -10.78
N LYS A 570 20.00 15.94 -9.47
CA LYS A 570 19.94 14.57 -8.92
C LYS A 570 18.61 13.87 -9.21
N SER A 571 17.50 14.59 -9.12
CA SER A 571 16.18 14.05 -9.46
C SER A 571 16.10 13.65 -10.93
N ARG A 572 16.55 14.53 -11.84
CA ARG A 572 16.62 14.25 -13.28
C ARG A 572 17.50 13.03 -13.58
N ALA A 573 18.67 12.92 -12.93
CA ALA A 573 19.58 11.79 -13.09
C ALA A 573 18.99 10.46 -12.57
N TYR A 574 18.37 10.48 -11.39
CA TYR A 574 17.69 9.31 -10.81
C TYR A 574 16.53 8.82 -11.70
N HIS A 575 15.68 9.73 -12.20
CA HIS A 575 14.59 9.35 -13.10
C HIS A 575 15.11 8.74 -14.40
N ARG A 576 16.18 9.28 -14.99
CA ARG A 576 16.84 8.68 -16.17
C ARG A 576 17.34 7.27 -15.91
N GLN A 577 18.00 7.03 -14.78
CA GLN A 577 18.57 5.72 -14.45
C GLN A 577 17.49 4.69 -14.06
N TYR A 578 16.55 5.08 -13.20
CA TYR A 578 15.42 4.24 -12.80
C TYR A 578 14.58 3.81 -14.01
N SER A 579 14.29 4.74 -14.93
CA SER A 579 13.58 4.48 -16.18
C SER A 579 14.33 3.47 -17.06
N ARG A 580 15.66 3.55 -17.13
CA ARG A 580 16.51 2.63 -17.91
C ARG A 580 16.52 1.21 -17.33
N GLU A 581 16.67 1.08 -16.01
CA GLU A 581 16.66 -0.23 -15.31
C GLU A 581 15.26 -0.87 -15.27
N TYR A 582 14.21 -0.05 -15.17
CA TYR A 582 12.81 -0.48 -15.24
C TYR A 582 12.42 -0.92 -16.65
N ARG A 583 12.85 -0.17 -17.69
CA ARG A 583 12.72 -0.58 -19.10
C ARG A 583 13.40 -1.92 -19.33
N ALA A 584 14.64 -2.12 -18.86
CA ALA A 584 15.37 -3.38 -19.02
C ALA A 584 14.61 -4.59 -18.39
N ARG A 585 14.07 -4.44 -17.19
CA ARG A 585 13.28 -5.50 -16.50
C ARG A 585 11.93 -5.80 -17.16
N ASN A 586 11.27 -4.80 -17.75
CA ASN A 586 10.01 -5.02 -18.48
C ASN A 586 10.23 -5.50 -19.91
N LEU A 587 11.38 -5.15 -20.53
CA LEU A 587 11.80 -5.67 -21.85
C LEU A 587 11.85 -7.19 -21.85
N GLU A 588 12.40 -7.81 -20.79
CA GLU A 588 12.47 -9.28 -20.67
C GLU A 588 11.10 -9.95 -20.65
N LYS A 589 10.06 -9.31 -20.10
CA LYS A 589 8.71 -9.88 -19.98
C LYS A 589 7.86 -9.71 -21.24
N ARG A 590 8.17 -8.72 -22.08
CA ARG A 590 7.45 -8.39 -23.32
C ARG A 590 8.23 -8.79 -24.59
N ARG A 591 9.25 -9.65 -24.45
CA ARG A 591 10.19 -10.06 -25.52
C ARG A 591 9.58 -10.92 -26.64
N GLY A 592 8.26 -10.90 -26.82
CA GLY A 592 7.57 -11.65 -27.87
C GLY A 592 7.62 -13.17 -27.73
N GLN A 593 8.01 -13.68 -26.56
CA GLN A 593 7.97 -15.12 -26.27
C GLN A 593 6.53 -15.50 -25.93
N SER A 594 5.94 -16.41 -26.71
CA SER A 594 4.56 -16.88 -26.55
C SER A 594 3.48 -15.80 -26.76
N LEU A 595 3.58 -15.04 -27.86
CA LEU A 595 2.48 -14.17 -28.29
C LEU A 595 1.28 -14.98 -28.78
N PRO A 596 0.04 -14.47 -28.64
CA PRO A 596 -1.14 -15.08 -29.25
C PRO A 596 -0.96 -15.24 -30.75
N ALA A 597 -1.44 -16.35 -31.29
CA ALA A 597 -1.39 -16.57 -32.73
C ALA A 597 -2.35 -15.63 -33.47
N THR A 598 -2.12 -15.38 -34.77
CA THR A 598 -2.94 -14.42 -35.55
C THR A 598 -4.40 -14.86 -35.75
N ASP A 599 -4.68 -16.14 -35.57
CA ASP A 599 -6.02 -16.74 -35.54
C ASP A 599 -6.74 -16.56 -34.20
N GLU A 600 -6.04 -16.15 -33.14
CA GLU A 600 -6.60 -15.86 -31.81
C GLU A 600 -7.00 -14.37 -31.64
N GLN A 601 -7.03 -13.59 -32.72
CA GLN A 601 -7.46 -12.18 -32.68
C GLN A 601 -8.91 -12.07 -32.21
N GLY A 602 -9.19 -11.14 -31.29
CA GLY A 602 -10.46 -11.11 -30.59
C GLY A 602 -10.55 -10.06 -29.49
N ILE A 603 -11.54 -10.18 -28.61
CA ILE A 603 -11.72 -9.27 -27.48
C ILE A 603 -11.72 -10.04 -26.16
N ILE A 604 -11.04 -9.50 -25.15
CA ILE A 604 -11.03 -10.08 -23.80
C ILE A 604 -12.39 -9.79 -23.13
N LEU A 605 -13.17 -10.85 -22.93
CA LEU A 605 -14.43 -10.81 -22.18
C LEU A 605 -14.24 -11.19 -20.70
N GLY A 606 -13.10 -11.77 -20.33
CA GLY A 606 -12.88 -12.26 -18.98
C GLY A 606 -11.46 -12.69 -18.67
N SER A 607 -11.24 -13.08 -17.42
CA SER A 607 -9.95 -13.62 -17.00
C SER A 607 -10.06 -14.63 -15.86
N THR A 608 -9.16 -15.61 -15.88
CA THR A 608 -8.99 -16.64 -14.84
C THR A 608 -7.51 -16.70 -14.40
N GLY A 609 -7.18 -17.59 -13.47
CA GLY A 609 -5.80 -17.78 -13.00
C GLY A 609 -5.37 -16.84 -11.86
N ALA A 610 -4.09 -16.91 -11.47
CA ALA A 610 -3.50 -16.18 -10.35
C ALA A 610 -2.88 -14.84 -10.78
N LYS A 611 -2.53 -13.97 -9.82
CA LYS A 611 -1.84 -12.70 -10.10
C LYS A 611 -0.52 -12.96 -10.85
N ASN A 612 -0.26 -12.26 -11.95
CA ASN A 612 0.88 -12.46 -12.86
C ASN A 612 0.91 -13.81 -13.62
N LYS A 613 -0.17 -14.60 -13.56
CA LYS A 613 -0.42 -15.80 -14.37
C LYS A 613 -1.90 -15.80 -14.78
N VAL A 614 -2.28 -14.72 -15.44
CA VAL A 614 -3.67 -14.46 -15.84
C VAL A 614 -3.91 -15.13 -17.18
N THR A 615 -4.98 -15.90 -17.28
CA THR A 615 -5.46 -16.47 -18.55
C THR A 615 -6.63 -15.64 -19.02
N ALA A 616 -6.55 -15.08 -20.23
CA ALA A 616 -7.65 -14.34 -20.84
C ALA A 616 -8.75 -15.31 -21.32
N LEU A 617 -10.00 -14.89 -21.18
CA LEU A 617 -11.13 -15.46 -21.91
C LEU A 617 -11.41 -14.51 -23.07
N VAL A 618 -11.17 -14.99 -24.29
CA VAL A 618 -11.20 -14.17 -25.51
C VAL A 618 -12.34 -14.64 -26.39
N ASP A 619 -13.11 -13.69 -26.92
CA ASP A 619 -14.02 -13.93 -28.02
C ASP A 619 -13.35 -13.62 -29.34
N THR A 620 -13.11 -14.66 -30.13
CA THR A 620 -12.43 -14.59 -31.42
C THR A 620 -13.38 -14.36 -32.58
N ASP A 621 -14.70 -14.32 -32.36
CA ASP A 621 -15.66 -14.06 -33.41
C ASP A 621 -15.52 -12.63 -33.94
N ASP A 622 -15.89 -12.41 -35.21
CA ASP A 622 -16.03 -11.06 -35.77
C ASP A 622 -17.32 -10.46 -35.18
N VAL A 623 -17.27 -9.90 -33.97
CA VAL A 623 -18.43 -9.32 -33.25
C VAL A 623 -18.11 -7.93 -32.71
N HIS A 624 -19.15 -7.17 -32.37
CA HIS A 624 -19.04 -5.91 -31.62
C HIS A 624 -19.27 -6.16 -30.14
N CYS A 625 -18.58 -5.40 -29.29
CA CYS A 625 -18.65 -5.57 -27.84
C CYS A 625 -18.90 -4.26 -27.13
N MET A 626 -20.01 -4.18 -26.39
CA MET A 626 -20.35 -3.03 -25.58
C MET A 626 -19.85 -3.19 -24.14
N MET A 627 -19.16 -2.18 -23.62
CA MET A 627 -18.75 -2.13 -22.21
C MET A 627 -19.54 -1.04 -21.47
N ILE A 628 -20.32 -1.43 -20.46
CA ILE A 628 -21.20 -0.53 -19.69
C ILE A 628 -20.79 -0.50 -18.23
N GLY A 629 -20.58 0.68 -17.67
CA GLY A 629 -20.39 0.82 -16.23
C GLY A 629 -20.22 2.27 -15.78
N ALA A 630 -20.56 2.55 -14.52
CA ALA A 630 -20.53 3.92 -14.00
C ALA A 630 -19.09 4.50 -13.99
N SER A 631 -18.99 5.82 -13.78
CA SER A 631 -17.69 6.45 -13.55
C SER A 631 -16.99 5.84 -12.32
N GLY A 632 -15.67 5.65 -12.42
CA GLY A 632 -14.86 5.10 -11.31
C GLY A 632 -14.99 3.60 -11.04
N VAL A 633 -15.77 2.83 -11.82
CA VAL A 633 -15.77 1.36 -11.77
C VAL A 633 -14.47 0.76 -12.32
N GLY A 634 -13.74 1.55 -13.12
CA GLY A 634 -12.46 1.21 -13.71
C GLY A 634 -12.57 0.55 -15.09
N LYS A 635 -13.51 0.99 -15.95
CA LYS A 635 -13.63 0.55 -17.36
C LYS A 635 -12.27 0.57 -18.06
N THR A 636 -11.54 1.68 -18.00
CA THR A 636 -10.21 1.79 -18.60
C THR A 636 -9.20 0.84 -17.95
N ALA A 637 -9.19 0.75 -16.62
CA ALA A 637 -8.19 0.01 -15.85
C ALA A 637 -8.36 -1.52 -15.84
N PHE A 638 -9.60 -2.01 -15.92
CA PHE A 638 -9.95 -3.43 -15.88
C PHE A 638 -10.27 -4.01 -17.26
N PHE A 639 -10.74 -3.20 -18.22
CA PHE A 639 -11.17 -3.66 -19.53
C PHE A 639 -10.32 -3.09 -20.67
N LEU A 640 -10.20 -1.76 -20.80
CA LEU A 640 -9.55 -1.15 -21.97
C LEU A 640 -8.03 -1.45 -22.02
N TYR A 641 -7.27 -1.18 -20.96
CA TYR A 641 -5.82 -1.44 -20.98
C TYR A 641 -5.46 -2.91 -21.24
N PRO A 642 -6.11 -3.91 -20.62
CA PRO A 642 -5.89 -5.31 -20.99
C PRO A 642 -6.20 -5.60 -22.46
N ASN A 643 -7.27 -5.03 -23.02
CA ASN A 643 -7.60 -5.20 -24.43
C ASN A 643 -6.61 -4.49 -25.36
N LEU A 644 -6.06 -3.33 -24.98
CA LEU A 644 -4.98 -2.67 -25.73
C LEU A 644 -3.68 -3.50 -25.72
N GLU A 645 -3.30 -4.10 -24.58
CA GLU A 645 -2.17 -5.06 -24.55
C GLU A 645 -2.45 -6.23 -25.49
N TYR A 646 -3.66 -6.79 -25.44
CA TYR A 646 -4.04 -7.95 -26.25
C TYR A 646 -4.05 -7.64 -27.74
N ALA A 647 -4.56 -6.46 -28.13
CA ALA A 647 -4.47 -5.95 -29.49
C ALA A 647 -3.02 -5.88 -29.96
N CYS A 648 -2.14 -5.29 -29.16
CA CYS A 648 -0.72 -5.21 -29.46
C CYS A 648 -0.05 -6.60 -29.58
N ALA A 649 -0.38 -7.51 -28.67
CA ALA A 649 0.22 -8.83 -28.60
C ALA A 649 -0.21 -9.74 -29.77
N SER A 650 -1.48 -9.66 -30.18
CA SER A 650 -2.07 -10.45 -31.28
C SER A 650 -1.90 -9.80 -32.67
N GLY A 651 -1.32 -8.60 -32.73
CA GLY A 651 -1.03 -7.91 -33.99
C GLY A 651 -2.22 -7.16 -34.60
N MET A 652 -3.36 -7.04 -33.90
CA MET A 652 -4.52 -6.29 -34.39
C MET A 652 -4.18 -4.80 -34.51
N SER A 653 -4.66 -4.16 -35.57
CA SER A 653 -4.62 -2.70 -35.68
C SER A 653 -5.76 -2.10 -34.88
N PHE A 654 -5.54 -0.98 -34.21
CA PHE A 654 -6.59 -0.36 -33.41
C PHE A 654 -6.61 1.16 -33.49
N LEU A 655 -7.82 1.69 -33.36
CA LEU A 655 -8.12 3.10 -33.14
C LEU A 655 -8.70 3.23 -31.73
N THR A 656 -8.29 4.25 -30.98
CA THR A 656 -8.93 4.59 -29.71
C THR A 656 -9.19 6.08 -29.57
N THR A 657 -10.40 6.42 -29.10
CA THR A 657 -10.76 7.78 -28.70
C THR A 657 -10.28 8.03 -27.27
N ASP A 658 -9.68 9.18 -27.01
CA ASP A 658 -9.05 9.53 -25.73
C ASP A 658 -9.40 10.97 -25.32
N THR A 659 -10.39 11.13 -24.45
CA THR A 659 -10.83 12.45 -23.95
C THR A 659 -9.78 13.08 -23.02
N LYS A 660 -9.06 12.27 -22.25
CA LYS A 660 -8.11 12.72 -21.21
C LYS A 660 -6.67 12.82 -21.70
N GLY A 661 -6.36 12.22 -22.85
CA GLY A 661 -5.02 12.08 -23.38
C GLY A 661 -4.17 11.05 -22.62
N ASP A 662 -4.77 10.21 -21.78
CA ASP A 662 -4.02 9.25 -20.95
C ASP A 662 -3.67 7.97 -21.71
N LEU A 663 -4.52 7.53 -22.64
CA LEU A 663 -4.34 6.28 -23.36
C LEU A 663 -3.11 6.35 -24.26
N TYR A 664 -2.99 7.40 -25.08
CA TYR A 664 -1.85 7.53 -25.97
C TYR A 664 -0.54 7.74 -25.19
N ARG A 665 -0.57 8.56 -24.13
CA ARG A 665 0.58 8.79 -23.25
C ARG A 665 1.05 7.49 -22.61
N ASN A 666 0.14 6.67 -22.11
CA ASN A 666 0.50 5.45 -21.40
C ASN A 666 0.85 4.27 -22.32
N TYR A 667 0.20 4.17 -23.49
CA TYR A 667 0.30 2.99 -24.37
C TYR A 667 1.03 3.22 -25.69
N GLY A 668 1.16 4.45 -26.18
CA GLY A 668 1.86 4.72 -27.44
C GLY A 668 3.31 4.21 -27.43
N ALA A 669 4.03 4.46 -26.33
CA ALA A 669 5.39 3.97 -26.16
C ALA A 669 5.44 2.43 -26.03
N ILE A 670 4.41 1.83 -25.43
CA ILE A 670 4.32 0.36 -25.30
C ILE A 670 4.15 -0.28 -26.67
N ALA A 671 3.18 0.20 -27.44
CA ALA A 671 2.88 -0.30 -28.77
C ALA A 671 4.11 -0.19 -29.70
N ARG A 672 4.76 0.99 -29.73
CA ARG A 672 5.94 1.24 -30.56
C ARG A 672 7.17 0.44 -30.11
N ASP A 673 7.59 0.59 -28.86
CA ASP A 673 8.90 0.12 -28.40
C ASP A 673 8.94 -1.39 -28.14
N TYR A 674 7.80 -2.03 -27.82
CA TYR A 674 7.75 -3.45 -27.45
C TYR A 674 7.07 -4.34 -28.48
N TYR A 675 6.10 -3.82 -29.23
CA TYR A 675 5.34 -4.59 -30.21
C TYR A 675 5.62 -4.18 -31.67
N GLY A 676 6.44 -3.14 -31.88
CA GLY A 676 6.82 -2.66 -33.21
C GLY A 676 5.68 -2.00 -33.97
N TYR A 677 4.71 -1.42 -33.27
CA TYR A 677 3.57 -0.76 -33.92
C TYR A 677 3.96 0.59 -34.50
N ARG A 678 3.35 0.90 -35.65
CA ARG A 678 3.30 2.28 -36.15
C ARG A 678 2.24 3.04 -35.36
N VAL A 679 2.70 3.97 -34.53
CA VAL A 679 1.84 4.78 -33.65
C VAL A 679 1.67 6.15 -34.26
N ALA A 680 0.44 6.64 -34.31
CA ALA A 680 0.12 8.01 -34.70
C ALA A 680 -0.96 8.58 -33.79
N VAL A 681 -0.83 9.88 -33.52
CA VAL A 681 -1.68 10.60 -32.57
C VAL A 681 -2.26 11.83 -33.26
N ILE A 682 -3.59 11.88 -33.35
CA ILE A 682 -4.31 13.06 -33.79
C ILE A 682 -4.81 13.77 -32.54
N ASP A 683 -4.10 14.83 -32.14
CA ASP A 683 -4.41 15.60 -30.93
C ASP A 683 -5.12 16.91 -31.27
N LEU A 684 -6.45 16.88 -31.24
CA LEU A 684 -7.29 18.07 -31.48
C LEU A 684 -7.37 18.99 -30.26
N ARG A 685 -6.93 18.52 -29.08
CA ARG A 685 -6.82 19.35 -27.88
C ARG A 685 -5.55 20.21 -27.92
N ASN A 686 -4.46 19.69 -28.49
CA ASN A 686 -3.23 20.43 -28.74
C ASN A 686 -2.73 20.21 -30.19
N PRO A 687 -3.31 20.88 -31.20
CA PRO A 687 -3.00 20.62 -32.61
C PRO A 687 -1.52 20.75 -33.00
N THR A 688 -0.76 21.60 -32.30
CA THR A 688 0.70 21.75 -32.51
C THR A 688 1.50 20.52 -32.08
N ARG A 689 0.92 19.64 -31.25
CA ARG A 689 1.48 18.37 -30.78
C ARG A 689 0.74 17.17 -31.35
N SER A 690 0.19 17.34 -32.54
CA SER A 690 -0.47 16.30 -33.30
C SER A 690 0.40 15.84 -34.47
N ASP A 691 0.21 14.60 -34.90
CA ASP A 691 0.62 14.16 -36.21
C ASP A 691 -0.30 14.76 -37.30
N GLY A 692 0.23 14.81 -38.53
CA GLY A 692 -0.51 15.33 -39.68
C GLY A 692 -1.59 14.35 -40.13
N ASN A 693 -2.68 14.91 -40.65
CA ASN A 693 -3.77 14.18 -41.28
C ASN A 693 -4.29 14.98 -42.48
N ASN A 694 -3.53 14.96 -43.58
CA ASN A 694 -3.99 15.48 -44.85
C ASN A 694 -5.07 14.54 -45.42
N MET A 695 -6.31 15.02 -45.43
CA MET A 695 -7.46 14.30 -45.98
C MET A 695 -7.28 13.92 -47.46
N LEU A 696 -6.42 14.62 -48.22
CA LEU A 696 -6.14 14.33 -49.62
C LEU A 696 -4.97 13.35 -49.82
N HIS A 697 -4.38 12.79 -48.77
CA HIS A 697 -3.17 11.97 -48.86
C HIS A 697 -3.29 10.79 -49.83
N LEU A 698 -4.37 10.00 -49.76
CA LEU A 698 -4.56 8.87 -50.67
C LEU A 698 -4.80 9.34 -52.11
N VAL A 699 -5.55 10.44 -52.29
CA VAL A 699 -5.76 11.04 -53.62
C VAL A 699 -4.42 11.46 -54.23
N ASN A 700 -3.60 12.18 -53.46
CA ASN A 700 -2.28 12.64 -53.89
C ASN A 700 -1.35 11.47 -54.20
N THR A 701 -1.29 10.47 -53.31
CA THR A 701 -0.42 9.29 -53.46
C THR A 701 -0.76 8.51 -54.72
N TYR A 702 -2.05 8.25 -54.97
CA TYR A 702 -2.49 7.51 -56.14
C TYR A 702 -2.38 8.32 -57.44
N MET A 703 -2.58 9.64 -57.36
CA MET A 703 -2.36 10.51 -58.51
C MET A 703 -0.86 10.59 -58.85
N ASP A 704 0.02 10.69 -57.85
CA ASP A 704 1.47 10.68 -58.05
C ASP A 704 1.94 9.37 -58.71
N GLN A 705 1.39 8.22 -58.28
CA GLN A 705 1.67 6.92 -58.93
C GLN A 705 1.22 6.88 -60.40
N TYR A 706 0.07 7.47 -60.71
CA TYR A 706 -0.43 7.57 -62.08
C TYR A 706 0.39 8.55 -62.94
N LEU A 707 0.77 9.71 -62.40
CA LEU A 707 1.60 10.68 -63.11
C LEU A 707 3.03 10.16 -63.36
N ALA A 708 3.52 9.22 -62.54
CA ALA A 708 4.79 8.54 -62.76
C ALA A 708 4.71 7.43 -63.83
N ASP A 709 3.54 6.78 -63.99
CA ASP A 709 3.26 5.76 -65.00
C ASP A 709 1.84 5.90 -65.54
N GLU A 710 1.69 6.57 -66.68
CA GLU A 710 0.38 6.86 -67.29
C GLU A 710 -0.39 5.60 -67.71
N ASN A 711 0.25 4.42 -67.75
CA ASN A 711 -0.43 3.14 -68.01
C ASN A 711 -1.10 2.56 -66.76
N ASN A 712 -0.83 3.10 -65.56
CA ASN A 712 -1.38 2.63 -64.30
C ASN A 712 -2.80 3.21 -64.07
N LEU A 713 -3.74 2.77 -64.91
CA LEU A 713 -5.15 3.17 -64.84
C LEU A 713 -5.82 2.80 -63.50
N VAL A 714 -5.31 1.78 -62.80
CA VAL A 714 -5.80 1.38 -61.48
C VAL A 714 -5.58 2.49 -60.46
N SER A 715 -4.40 3.10 -60.45
CA SER A 715 -4.08 4.20 -59.52
C SER A 715 -4.91 5.44 -59.83
N LYS A 716 -5.09 5.78 -61.10
CA LYS A 716 -5.99 6.86 -61.52
C LYS A 716 -7.43 6.64 -61.01
N ALA A 717 -7.97 5.44 -61.22
CA ALA A 717 -9.31 5.08 -60.76
C ALA A 717 -9.42 5.13 -59.23
N LYS A 718 -8.39 4.71 -58.49
CA LYS A 718 -8.35 4.84 -57.02
C LYS A 718 -8.36 6.30 -56.58
N ALA A 719 -7.54 7.17 -57.19
CA ALA A 719 -7.54 8.59 -56.89
C ALA A 719 -8.94 9.22 -57.09
N GLU A 720 -9.57 8.98 -58.23
CA GLU A 720 -10.93 9.48 -58.54
C GLU A 720 -11.98 8.95 -57.54
N LYS A 721 -11.88 7.67 -57.14
CA LYS A 721 -12.76 7.06 -56.13
C LYS A 721 -12.63 7.76 -54.79
N TYR A 722 -11.41 8.00 -54.31
CA TYR A 722 -11.18 8.69 -53.03
C TYR A 722 -11.61 10.16 -53.07
N VAL A 723 -11.40 10.86 -54.20
CA VAL A 723 -11.91 12.22 -54.40
C VAL A 723 -13.42 12.27 -54.16
N LYS A 724 -14.18 11.36 -54.78
CA LYS A 724 -15.63 11.31 -54.61
C LYS A 724 -16.05 10.98 -53.17
N ILE A 725 -15.34 10.07 -52.49
CA ILE A 725 -15.59 9.72 -51.09
C ILE A 725 -15.40 10.95 -50.19
N ILE A 726 -14.28 11.67 -50.35
CA ILE A 726 -13.95 12.85 -49.54
C ILE A 726 -14.99 13.97 -49.78
N SER A 727 -15.28 14.29 -51.04
CA SER A 727 -16.26 15.33 -51.38
C SER A 727 -17.64 15.03 -50.79
N LYS A 728 -18.11 13.78 -50.95
CA LYS A 728 -19.40 13.36 -50.42
C LYS A 728 -19.46 13.44 -48.90
N THR A 729 -18.37 13.07 -48.23
CA THR A 729 -18.25 13.10 -46.77
C THR A 729 -18.22 14.54 -46.23
N ILE A 730 -17.55 15.48 -46.91
CA ILE A 730 -17.51 16.89 -46.49
C ILE A 730 -18.86 17.59 -46.71
N ILE A 731 -19.50 17.35 -47.85
CA ILE A 731 -20.75 18.04 -48.22
C ILE A 731 -21.94 17.54 -47.39
N ASN A 732 -21.99 16.24 -47.10
CA ASN A 732 -23.10 15.61 -46.37
C ASN A 732 -22.86 15.46 -44.87
N ALA A 733 -21.91 16.19 -44.27
CA ALA A 733 -21.53 16.08 -42.85
C ALA A 733 -22.60 16.60 -41.85
N SER A 734 -23.83 16.86 -42.30
CA SER A 734 -24.91 17.42 -41.48
C SER A 734 -26.25 16.89 -41.97
N GLY A 735 -26.84 15.94 -41.26
CA GLY A 735 -28.15 15.34 -41.53
C GLY A 735 -29.39 16.27 -41.51
N GLU A 736 -29.33 17.45 -42.12
CA GLU A 736 -30.48 18.34 -42.32
C GLU A 736 -31.41 17.84 -43.44
N ASN A 737 -32.71 18.12 -43.34
CA ASN A 737 -33.74 17.66 -44.30
C ASN A 737 -33.43 18.09 -45.75
N TYR A 738 -33.00 17.11 -46.55
CA TYR A 738 -32.44 17.25 -47.91
C TYR A 738 -33.43 17.63 -49.02
N GLY A 739 -34.75 17.52 -48.79
CA GLY A 739 -35.74 17.41 -49.87
C GLY A 739 -35.84 18.59 -50.84
N GLN A 740 -35.57 19.83 -50.41
CA GLN A 740 -35.69 21.03 -51.28
C GLN A 740 -34.35 21.53 -51.84
N ASN A 741 -33.20 21.10 -51.30
CA ASN A 741 -31.88 21.60 -51.65
C ASN A 741 -30.96 20.56 -52.30
N GLN A 742 -31.45 19.34 -52.57
CA GLN A 742 -30.66 18.21 -53.05
C GLN A 742 -29.82 18.53 -54.31
N PHE A 743 -30.38 19.28 -55.26
CA PHE A 743 -29.65 19.73 -56.45
C PHE A 743 -28.37 20.52 -56.10
N PHE A 744 -28.43 21.43 -55.12
CA PHE A 744 -27.28 22.25 -54.73
C PHE A 744 -26.20 21.41 -54.03
N TYR A 745 -26.60 20.40 -53.25
CA TYR A 745 -25.69 19.48 -52.60
C TYR A 745 -24.99 18.55 -53.60
N ASP A 746 -25.73 17.98 -54.55
CA ASP A 746 -25.16 17.14 -55.62
C ASP A 746 -24.21 17.95 -56.52
N ALA A 747 -24.59 19.19 -56.87
CA ALA A 747 -23.73 20.11 -57.62
C ALA A 747 -22.49 20.52 -56.82
N ALA A 748 -22.61 20.71 -55.49
CA ALA A 748 -21.49 21.04 -54.61
C ALA A 748 -20.51 19.85 -54.46
N GLU A 749 -21.01 18.62 -54.34
CA GLU A 749 -20.19 17.39 -54.36
C GLU A 749 -19.38 17.28 -55.66
N GLY A 750 -20.04 17.48 -56.80
CA GLY A 750 -19.41 17.45 -58.12
C GLY A 750 -18.35 18.54 -58.30
N LEU A 751 -18.66 19.77 -57.88
CA LEU A 751 -17.73 20.89 -57.93
C LEU A 751 -16.50 20.63 -57.06
N LEU A 752 -16.71 20.24 -55.79
CA LEU A 752 -15.61 19.96 -54.86
C LEU A 752 -14.71 18.83 -55.37
N SER A 753 -15.32 17.77 -55.92
CA SER A 753 -14.58 16.65 -56.55
C SER A 753 -13.71 17.13 -57.70
N SER A 754 -14.22 18.04 -58.52
CA SER A 754 -13.50 18.59 -59.66
C SER A 754 -12.29 19.40 -59.21
N VAL A 755 -12.47 20.27 -58.21
CA VAL A 755 -11.38 21.11 -57.68
C VAL A 755 -10.29 20.27 -57.01
N ILE A 756 -10.65 19.27 -56.19
CA ILE A 756 -9.68 18.36 -55.56
C ILE A 756 -8.89 17.60 -56.63
N LEU A 757 -9.57 17.09 -57.67
CA LEU A 757 -8.90 16.36 -58.75
C LEU A 757 -7.91 17.24 -59.52
N LEU A 758 -8.29 18.49 -59.81
CA LEU A 758 -7.40 19.44 -60.48
C LEU A 758 -6.16 19.78 -59.64
N ILE A 759 -6.34 20.01 -58.34
CA ILE A 759 -5.22 20.23 -57.43
C ILE A 759 -4.30 19.00 -57.41
N ALA A 760 -4.85 17.80 -57.32
CA ALA A 760 -4.06 16.58 -57.27
C ALA A 760 -3.25 16.33 -58.55
N GLU A 761 -3.84 16.59 -59.72
CA GLU A 761 -3.24 16.26 -61.02
C GLU A 761 -2.28 17.33 -61.56
N TYR A 762 -2.53 18.62 -61.30
CA TYR A 762 -1.82 19.73 -61.96
C TYR A 762 -0.94 20.56 -61.02
N LEU A 763 -0.95 20.31 -59.70
CA LEU A 763 -0.09 21.02 -58.75
C LEU A 763 0.86 20.04 -58.04
N PRO A 764 2.06 19.79 -58.60
CA PRO A 764 3.04 18.94 -57.92
C PRO A 764 3.51 19.57 -56.60
N PRO A 765 4.05 18.76 -55.66
CA PRO A 765 4.70 19.28 -54.46
C PRO A 765 5.76 20.32 -54.82
N THR A 766 5.76 21.45 -54.11
CA THR A 766 6.67 22.57 -54.36
C THR A 766 7.92 22.42 -53.47
N GLU A 767 9.09 22.90 -53.92
CA GLU A 767 10.28 22.96 -53.06
C GLU A 767 10.39 24.30 -52.34
N VAL A 768 10.50 24.27 -51.01
CA VAL A 768 10.76 25.42 -50.16
C VAL A 768 11.97 25.10 -49.29
N ASP A 769 12.99 25.95 -49.31
CA ASP A 769 14.25 25.77 -48.56
C ASP A 769 14.92 24.40 -48.79
N GLY A 770 14.84 23.87 -50.02
CA GLY A 770 15.41 22.56 -50.40
C GLY A 770 14.63 21.35 -49.89
N LYS A 771 13.41 21.54 -49.37
CA LYS A 771 12.50 20.46 -48.96
C LYS A 771 11.24 20.48 -49.82
N LYS A 772 10.80 19.30 -50.28
CA LYS A 772 9.49 19.14 -50.91
C LYS A 772 8.39 19.37 -49.87
N VAL A 773 7.49 20.29 -50.16
CA VAL A 773 6.31 20.64 -49.36
C VAL A 773 5.09 20.48 -50.24
N ASP A 774 4.11 19.72 -49.76
CA ASP A 774 2.87 19.49 -50.50
C ASP A 774 1.89 20.65 -50.26
N CYS A 775 1.40 21.26 -51.33
CA CYS A 775 0.34 22.27 -51.28
C CYS A 775 -1.06 21.68 -51.54
N ARG A 776 -1.17 20.38 -51.78
CA ARG A 776 -2.42 19.68 -52.09
C ARG A 776 -3.09 19.19 -50.81
N HIS A 777 -3.77 20.10 -50.11
CA HIS A 777 -4.50 19.83 -48.88
C HIS A 777 -5.84 20.57 -48.86
N ILE A 778 -6.71 20.25 -47.90
CA ILE A 778 -8.09 20.75 -47.87
C ILE A 778 -8.18 22.29 -47.78
N ILE A 779 -7.24 22.94 -47.10
CA ILE A 779 -7.19 24.41 -47.01
C ILE A 779 -6.84 25.05 -48.36
N SER A 780 -6.00 24.40 -49.18
CA SER A 780 -5.74 24.85 -50.55
C SER A 780 -6.97 24.71 -51.45
N VAL A 781 -7.79 23.69 -51.22
CA VAL A 781 -9.09 23.54 -51.89
C VAL A 781 -10.01 24.70 -51.51
N PHE A 782 -10.11 25.04 -50.22
CA PHE A 782 -10.88 26.20 -49.77
C PHE A 782 -10.44 27.49 -50.46
N LYS A 783 -9.13 27.80 -50.40
CA LYS A 783 -8.56 29.00 -51.01
C LYS A 783 -8.86 29.07 -52.51
N LEU A 784 -8.68 27.95 -53.21
CA LEU A 784 -8.95 27.90 -54.64
C LEU A 784 -10.44 28.08 -54.96
N VAL A 785 -11.35 27.47 -54.20
CA VAL A 785 -12.80 27.68 -54.34
C VAL A 785 -13.16 29.15 -54.09
N GLN A 786 -12.53 29.80 -53.12
CA GLN A 786 -12.71 31.22 -52.83
C GLN A 786 -12.23 32.11 -54.00
N ASP A 787 -11.06 31.82 -54.55
CA ASP A 787 -10.52 32.53 -55.73
C ASP A 787 -11.41 32.35 -56.96
N LEU A 788 -12.06 31.18 -57.09
CA LEU A 788 -12.99 30.84 -58.17
C LEU A 788 -14.38 31.47 -58.00
N LEU A 789 -14.75 31.90 -56.79
CA LEU A 789 -15.98 32.67 -56.54
C LEU A 789 -15.83 34.14 -56.96
N SER A 790 -14.59 34.64 -57.11
CA SER A 790 -14.35 36.04 -57.48
C SER A 790 -15.00 36.41 -58.83
N PRO A 791 -15.47 37.67 -59.00
CA PRO A 791 -16.07 38.10 -60.25
C PRO A 791 -15.14 37.88 -61.45
N SER A 792 -15.72 37.38 -62.53
CA SER A 792 -15.00 37.20 -63.79
C SER A 792 -14.88 38.51 -64.55
N LYS A 793 -13.77 38.69 -65.28
CA LYS A 793 -13.61 39.79 -66.24
C LYS A 793 -14.40 39.54 -67.54
N VAL A 794 -14.86 38.30 -67.77
CA VAL A 794 -15.63 37.89 -68.95
C VAL A 794 -17.12 37.88 -68.59
N LYS A 795 -17.91 38.68 -69.30
CA LYS A 795 -19.35 38.85 -69.03
C LYS A 795 -20.10 37.51 -69.20
N GLY A 796 -20.83 37.09 -68.16
CA GLY A 796 -21.71 35.91 -68.18
C GLY A 796 -21.00 34.56 -68.02
N LYS A 797 -19.71 34.54 -67.69
CA LYS A 797 -18.98 33.31 -67.32
C LYS A 797 -18.32 33.47 -65.96
N SER A 798 -18.45 32.49 -65.09
CA SER A 798 -17.70 32.46 -63.83
C SER A 798 -16.22 32.12 -64.05
N GLN A 799 -15.37 32.44 -63.07
CA GLN A 799 -13.95 32.04 -63.09
C GLN A 799 -13.78 30.51 -63.15
N PHE A 800 -14.69 29.76 -62.52
CA PHE A 800 -14.73 28.31 -62.59
C PHE A 800 -15.05 27.79 -64.00
N GLN A 801 -16.02 28.38 -64.69
CA GLN A 801 -16.31 28.03 -66.08
C GLN A 801 -15.11 28.33 -66.99
N LEU A 802 -14.45 29.48 -66.81
CA LEU A 802 -13.24 29.82 -67.57
C LEU A 802 -12.09 28.84 -67.34
N LEU A 803 -11.90 28.37 -66.11
CA LEU A 803 -10.88 27.36 -65.80
C LEU A 803 -11.24 26.01 -66.46
N MET A 804 -12.51 25.60 -66.41
CA MET A 804 -12.96 24.34 -67.00
C MET A 804 -12.91 24.36 -68.54
N ASP A 805 -13.10 25.51 -69.17
CA ASP A 805 -12.99 25.67 -70.62
C ASP A 805 -11.57 25.41 -71.17
N LYS A 806 -10.54 25.53 -70.33
CA LYS A 806 -9.14 25.22 -70.68
C LYS A 806 -8.82 23.73 -70.65
N LEU A 807 -9.70 22.89 -70.12
CA LEU A 807 -9.52 21.43 -70.06
C LEU A 807 -10.14 20.76 -71.29
N PRO A 808 -9.58 19.63 -71.76
CA PRO A 808 -10.22 18.79 -72.77
C PRO A 808 -11.66 18.42 -72.43
N SER A 809 -12.54 18.28 -73.42
CA SER A 809 -13.97 17.97 -73.22
C SER A 809 -14.22 16.61 -72.58
N ASP A 810 -13.28 15.68 -72.72
CA ASP A 810 -13.29 14.33 -72.14
C ASP A 810 -12.64 14.25 -70.76
N HIS A 811 -12.13 15.37 -70.22
CA HIS A 811 -11.53 15.40 -68.90
C HIS A 811 -12.59 15.22 -67.79
N LYS A 812 -12.41 14.23 -66.92
CA LYS A 812 -13.38 13.86 -65.88
C LYS A 812 -13.73 14.98 -64.89
N ALA A 813 -12.84 15.93 -64.64
CA ALA A 813 -13.17 17.12 -63.84
C ALA A 813 -14.35 17.92 -64.45
N ARG A 814 -14.47 18.01 -65.78
CA ARG A 814 -15.64 18.64 -66.43
C ARG A 814 -16.90 17.82 -66.20
N TRP A 815 -16.78 16.49 -66.20
CA TRP A 815 -17.92 15.58 -66.00
C TRP A 815 -18.45 15.62 -64.57
N PHE A 816 -17.56 15.61 -63.57
CA PHE A 816 -17.95 15.78 -62.16
C PHE A 816 -18.63 17.12 -61.92
N ALA A 817 -18.14 18.20 -62.53
CA ALA A 817 -18.72 19.53 -62.44
C ALA A 817 -19.96 19.75 -63.32
N GLY A 818 -20.43 18.76 -64.09
CA GLY A 818 -21.43 18.96 -65.15
C GLY A 818 -22.72 19.64 -64.69
N ALA A 819 -23.25 19.26 -63.51
CA ALA A 819 -24.44 19.89 -62.93
C ALA A 819 -24.20 21.37 -62.56
N ALA A 820 -23.01 21.69 -62.05
CA ALA A 820 -22.63 23.06 -61.73
C ALA A 820 -22.38 23.89 -63.00
N LEU A 821 -21.65 23.35 -64.00
CA LEU A 821 -21.26 24.07 -65.22
C LEU A 821 -22.44 24.53 -66.07
N ASN A 822 -23.52 23.76 -66.07
CA ASN A 822 -24.75 24.07 -66.82
C ASN A 822 -25.74 24.97 -66.05
N SER A 823 -25.39 25.40 -64.83
CA SER A 823 -26.24 26.27 -64.02
C SER A 823 -26.00 27.76 -64.31
N ALA A 824 -27.03 28.59 -64.11
CA ALA A 824 -26.91 30.04 -64.24
C ALA A 824 -25.91 30.62 -63.22
N GLU A 825 -25.31 31.78 -63.52
CA GLU A 825 -24.25 32.40 -62.70
C GLU A 825 -24.63 32.54 -61.22
N GLN A 826 -25.87 32.97 -60.93
CA GLN A 826 -26.39 33.06 -59.55
C GLN A 826 -26.52 31.69 -58.87
N ALA A 827 -26.96 30.66 -59.59
CA ALA A 827 -27.06 29.31 -59.04
C ALA A 827 -25.68 28.72 -58.75
N MET A 828 -24.69 28.98 -59.63
CA MET A 828 -23.31 28.57 -59.43
C MET A 828 -22.67 29.24 -58.21
N ALA A 829 -22.94 30.53 -57.99
CA ALA A 829 -22.51 31.25 -56.79
C ALA A 829 -23.09 30.62 -55.52
N SER A 830 -24.36 30.20 -55.54
CA SER A 830 -24.98 29.45 -54.43
C SER A 830 -24.31 28.10 -54.18
N VAL A 831 -23.97 27.34 -55.23
CA VAL A 831 -23.23 26.06 -55.10
C VAL A 831 -21.86 26.27 -54.46
N LEU A 832 -21.09 27.25 -54.94
CA LEU A 832 -19.77 27.59 -54.38
C LEU A 832 -19.88 28.05 -52.92
N SER A 833 -20.90 28.85 -52.59
CA SER A 833 -21.18 29.28 -51.21
C SER A 833 -21.47 28.09 -50.28
N THR A 834 -22.22 27.09 -50.76
CA THR A 834 -22.46 25.84 -50.02
C THR A 834 -21.14 25.11 -49.72
N VAL A 835 -20.23 25.01 -50.70
CA VAL A 835 -18.89 24.39 -50.49
C VAL A 835 -18.07 25.18 -49.47
N LEU A 836 -17.99 26.51 -49.61
CA LEU A 836 -17.21 27.36 -48.69
C LEU A 836 -17.75 27.31 -47.26
N SER A 837 -19.07 27.30 -47.07
CA SER A 837 -19.69 27.18 -45.75
C SER A 837 -19.25 25.91 -45.02
N ARG A 838 -19.15 24.78 -45.74
CA ARG A 838 -18.66 23.51 -45.18
C ARG A 838 -17.16 23.52 -44.90
N LEU A 839 -16.38 24.15 -45.78
CA LEU A 839 -14.92 24.20 -45.66
C LEU A 839 -14.42 25.25 -44.65
N ASN A 840 -15.22 26.27 -44.34
CA ASN A 840 -14.90 27.30 -43.33
C ASN A 840 -14.53 26.72 -41.98
N ALA A 841 -15.11 25.56 -41.64
CA ALA A 841 -14.90 24.91 -40.36
C ALA A 841 -13.45 24.38 -40.19
N PHE A 842 -12.64 24.31 -41.26
CA PHE A 842 -11.23 23.90 -41.21
C PHE A 842 -10.23 25.06 -41.12
N LEU A 843 -10.67 26.32 -41.16
CA LEU A 843 -9.81 27.51 -41.32
C LEU A 843 -9.16 28.04 -40.02
N ASP A 844 -9.04 27.19 -39.01
CA ASP A 844 -8.32 27.53 -37.78
C ASP A 844 -6.80 27.34 -38.02
N SER A 845 -5.99 28.36 -37.69
CA SER A 845 -4.52 28.31 -37.81
C SER A 845 -3.88 27.16 -37.03
N GLU A 846 -4.49 26.73 -35.92
CA GLU A 846 -4.04 25.53 -35.19
C GLU A 846 -4.35 24.25 -35.98
N MET A 847 -5.52 24.19 -36.62
CA MET A 847 -5.96 23.03 -37.40
C MET A 847 -5.17 22.84 -38.70
N GLU A 848 -4.67 23.92 -39.29
CA GLU A 848 -3.75 23.83 -40.43
C GLU A 848 -2.51 22.98 -40.10
N GLN A 849 -2.05 22.98 -38.84
CA GLN A 849 -0.93 22.15 -38.39
C GLN A 849 -1.24 20.65 -38.46
N ILE A 850 -2.51 20.26 -38.47
CA ILE A 850 -2.92 18.87 -38.67
C ILE A 850 -3.21 18.62 -40.15
N LEU A 851 -4.05 19.44 -40.76
CA LEU A 851 -4.69 19.13 -42.06
C LEU A 851 -3.80 19.40 -43.29
N CYS A 852 -2.77 20.23 -43.17
CA CYS A 852 -1.94 20.63 -44.31
C CYS A 852 -0.66 19.80 -44.48
N PHE A 853 -0.40 18.86 -43.56
CA PHE A 853 0.83 18.09 -43.54
C PHE A 853 0.58 16.61 -43.76
N GLU A 854 1.63 15.88 -44.16
CA GLU A 854 1.56 14.46 -44.52
C GLU A 854 0.85 13.62 -43.46
N THR A 855 -0.02 12.72 -43.94
CA THR A 855 -0.86 11.89 -43.09
C THR A 855 -0.03 10.81 -42.40
N ALA A 856 -0.10 10.77 -41.07
CA ALA A 856 0.65 9.77 -40.31
C ALA A 856 0.03 8.36 -40.39
N ILE A 857 -1.26 8.24 -40.74
CA ILE A 857 -1.94 6.96 -40.95
C ILE A 857 -2.60 6.88 -42.32
N ASP A 858 -2.03 6.02 -43.14
CA ASP A 858 -2.58 5.55 -44.41
C ASP A 858 -3.52 4.36 -44.11
N ALA A 859 -4.76 4.39 -44.60
CA ALA A 859 -5.74 3.34 -44.36
C ALA A 859 -5.30 1.95 -44.86
N GLU A 860 -4.57 1.88 -45.98
CA GLU A 860 -4.05 0.60 -46.47
C GLU A 860 -3.00 0.04 -45.53
N LYS A 861 -2.09 0.89 -45.04
CA LYS A 861 -1.08 0.49 -44.03
C LYS A 861 -1.76 0.15 -42.71
N PHE A 862 -2.77 0.91 -42.29
CA PHE A 862 -3.52 0.66 -41.07
C PHE A 862 -4.20 -0.72 -41.09
N CYS A 863 -4.76 -1.13 -42.23
CA CYS A 863 -5.43 -2.41 -42.41
C CYS A 863 -4.50 -3.62 -42.62
N ASN A 864 -3.26 -3.40 -43.05
CA ASN A 864 -2.34 -4.48 -43.42
C ASN A 864 -1.11 -4.61 -42.49
N GLU A 865 -0.74 -3.54 -41.77
CA GLU A 865 0.40 -3.47 -40.86
C GLU A 865 -0.05 -3.16 -39.42
N LYS A 866 0.74 -3.57 -38.43
CA LYS A 866 0.49 -3.32 -37.00
C LYS A 866 0.45 -1.82 -36.69
N SER A 867 -0.74 -1.26 -36.57
CA SER A 867 -0.94 0.19 -36.47
C SER A 867 -1.82 0.56 -35.28
N ALA A 868 -1.47 1.67 -34.61
CA ALA A 868 -2.22 2.21 -33.48
C ALA A 868 -2.51 3.70 -33.71
N LEU A 869 -3.80 4.05 -33.81
CA LEU A 869 -4.29 5.41 -33.94
C LEU A 869 -4.92 5.87 -32.63
N PHE A 870 -4.42 6.97 -32.09
CA PHE A 870 -5.02 7.64 -30.94
C PHE A 870 -5.64 8.97 -31.38
N ILE A 871 -6.93 9.17 -31.12
CA ILE A 871 -7.64 10.43 -31.39
C ILE A 871 -7.93 11.10 -30.05
N VAL A 872 -7.22 12.20 -29.77
CA VAL A 872 -7.39 12.98 -28.54
C VAL A 872 -8.41 14.07 -28.78
N LEU A 873 -9.40 14.14 -27.90
CA LEU A 873 -10.58 14.96 -28.05
C LEU A 873 -10.55 16.17 -27.09
N PRO A 874 -10.92 17.38 -27.54
CA PRO A 874 -10.96 18.55 -26.68
C PRO A 874 -12.23 18.56 -25.83
N GLU A 875 -12.16 18.20 -24.54
CA GLU A 875 -13.34 18.24 -23.64
C GLU A 875 -13.97 19.66 -23.52
N GLU A 876 -13.19 20.71 -23.75
CA GLU A 876 -13.61 22.11 -23.54
C GLU A 876 -14.19 22.79 -24.80
N ASP A 877 -13.90 22.27 -26.00
CA ASP A 877 -14.28 22.91 -27.26
C ASP A 877 -15.05 21.95 -28.17
N LEU A 878 -16.38 22.05 -28.09
CA LEU A 878 -17.31 21.24 -28.89
C LEU A 878 -17.25 21.54 -30.39
N THR A 879 -16.70 22.70 -30.80
CA THR A 879 -16.67 23.10 -32.22
C THR A 879 -15.70 22.26 -33.05
N LYS A 880 -14.70 21.63 -32.43
CA LYS A 880 -13.70 20.80 -33.13
C LYS A 880 -14.14 19.35 -33.37
N TYR A 881 -15.27 18.91 -32.80
CA TYR A 881 -15.70 17.50 -32.84
C TYR A 881 -16.25 17.03 -34.18
N PHE A 882 -16.87 17.91 -34.98
CA PHE A 882 -17.35 17.51 -36.31
C PHE A 882 -16.18 16.99 -37.18
N MET A 883 -14.96 17.53 -36.98
CA MET A 883 -13.75 17.08 -37.67
C MET A 883 -13.40 15.64 -37.30
N VAL A 884 -13.61 15.23 -36.06
CA VAL A 884 -13.39 13.84 -35.63
C VAL A 884 -14.38 12.91 -36.33
N SER A 885 -15.66 13.29 -36.33
CA SER A 885 -16.70 12.52 -37.03
C SER A 885 -16.30 12.34 -38.50
N LEU A 886 -15.87 13.42 -39.15
CA LEU A 886 -15.41 13.41 -40.53
C LEU A 886 -14.18 12.51 -40.75
N MET A 887 -13.17 12.60 -39.89
CA MET A 887 -11.95 11.78 -39.97
C MET A 887 -12.26 10.29 -39.77
N ILE A 888 -13.11 9.94 -38.81
CA ILE A 888 -13.53 8.55 -38.56
C ILE A 888 -14.37 8.03 -39.73
N GLN A 889 -15.30 8.83 -40.25
CA GLN A 889 -16.11 8.46 -41.42
C GLN A 889 -15.24 8.26 -42.67
N GLN A 890 -14.29 9.16 -42.91
CA GLN A 890 -13.34 9.02 -44.01
C GLN A 890 -12.54 7.72 -43.85
N LEU A 891 -11.86 7.54 -42.72
CA LEU A 891 -11.07 6.34 -42.45
C LEU A 891 -11.92 5.06 -42.58
N TYR A 892 -13.15 5.05 -42.06
CA TYR A 892 -14.06 3.93 -42.21
C TYR A 892 -14.36 3.62 -43.68
N ARG A 893 -14.73 4.62 -44.50
CA ARG A 893 -15.01 4.41 -45.93
C ARG A 893 -13.77 3.90 -46.68
N GLU A 894 -12.59 4.36 -46.30
CA GLU A 894 -11.33 3.87 -46.85
C GLU A 894 -11.06 2.41 -46.44
N ILE A 895 -11.28 2.06 -45.17
CA ILE A 895 -11.20 0.68 -44.67
C ILE A 895 -12.16 -0.24 -45.43
N LEU A 896 -13.39 0.19 -45.70
CA LEU A 896 -14.36 -0.59 -46.50
C LEU A 896 -13.81 -0.87 -47.90
N ALA A 897 -13.22 0.14 -48.55
CA ALA A 897 -12.62 -0.02 -49.86
C ALA A 897 -11.48 -1.05 -49.84
N VAL A 898 -10.62 -1.01 -48.81
CA VAL A 898 -9.53 -1.99 -48.62
C VAL A 898 -10.09 -3.39 -48.34
N ALA A 899 -11.19 -3.52 -47.61
CA ALA A 899 -11.84 -4.81 -47.37
C ALA A 899 -12.42 -5.39 -48.67
N ASP A 900 -13.11 -4.57 -49.46
CA ASP A 900 -13.71 -4.99 -50.74
C ASP A 900 -12.62 -5.45 -51.73
N GLU A 901 -11.47 -4.76 -51.77
CA GLU A 901 -10.30 -5.16 -52.56
C GLU A 901 -9.68 -6.50 -52.11
N ASN A 902 -9.83 -6.84 -50.82
CA ASN A 902 -9.37 -8.11 -50.24
C ASN A 902 -10.46 -9.21 -50.28
N GLY A 903 -11.47 -9.09 -51.15
CA GLY A 903 -12.54 -10.08 -51.28
C GLY A 903 -13.63 -9.97 -50.21
N GLY A 904 -13.80 -8.77 -49.63
CA GLY A 904 -14.85 -8.43 -48.67
C GLY A 904 -14.44 -8.52 -47.20
N LYS A 905 -13.20 -8.90 -46.88
CA LYS A 905 -12.69 -8.98 -45.49
C LYS A 905 -11.27 -8.44 -45.38
N LEU A 906 -10.97 -7.80 -44.24
CA LEU A 906 -9.61 -7.33 -43.94
C LEU A 906 -8.68 -8.49 -43.57
N LYS A 907 -7.43 -8.43 -44.03
CA LYS A 907 -6.38 -9.41 -43.68
C LYS A 907 -6.04 -9.36 -42.19
N ASN A 908 -5.78 -8.17 -41.66
CA ASN A 908 -5.62 -7.94 -40.23
C ASN A 908 -6.92 -7.45 -39.61
N ARG A 909 -7.30 -7.96 -38.43
CA ARG A 909 -8.48 -7.44 -37.72
C ARG A 909 -8.20 -6.00 -37.26
N VAL A 910 -9.23 -5.15 -37.40
CA VAL A 910 -9.20 -3.75 -36.94
C VAL A 910 -10.18 -3.58 -35.78
N MET A 911 -9.72 -2.94 -34.71
CA MET A 911 -10.49 -2.69 -33.48
C MET A 911 -10.70 -1.19 -33.25
N PHE A 912 -11.94 -0.74 -33.10
CA PHE A 912 -12.26 0.64 -32.73
C PHE A 912 -12.72 0.69 -31.27
N TYR A 913 -11.82 1.11 -30.37
CA TYR A 913 -12.10 1.30 -28.95
C TYR A 913 -12.60 2.72 -28.68
N CYS A 914 -13.92 2.89 -28.64
CA CYS A 914 -14.54 4.18 -28.42
C CYS A 914 -14.69 4.44 -26.91
N ASP A 915 -13.61 4.87 -26.25
CA ASP A 915 -13.67 5.28 -24.85
C ASP A 915 -14.57 6.50 -24.68
N GLU A 916 -15.45 6.43 -23.69
CA GLU A 916 -16.46 7.44 -23.36
C GLU A 916 -17.36 7.88 -24.53
N LEU A 917 -17.74 6.96 -25.45
CA LEU A 917 -18.60 7.25 -26.62
C LEU A 917 -19.89 8.01 -26.25
N GLY A 918 -20.51 7.71 -25.10
CA GLY A 918 -21.72 8.38 -24.64
C GLY A 918 -21.53 9.85 -24.22
N THR A 919 -20.30 10.33 -24.13
CA THR A 919 -19.98 11.75 -23.91
C THR A 919 -19.52 12.47 -25.18
N LEU A 920 -19.24 11.70 -26.23
CA LEU A 920 -18.86 12.26 -27.52
C LEU A 920 -20.12 12.77 -28.24
N PRO A 921 -20.07 13.95 -28.90
CA PRO A 921 -21.07 14.35 -29.87
C PRO A 921 -21.31 13.21 -30.88
N ALA A 922 -22.54 13.10 -31.36
CA ALA A 922 -22.94 12.00 -32.23
C ALA A 922 -22.02 11.93 -33.47
N ILE A 923 -21.31 10.82 -33.60
CA ILE A 923 -20.60 10.48 -34.83
C ILE A 923 -21.68 10.16 -35.86
N GLU A 924 -21.81 11.00 -36.88
CA GLU A 924 -22.85 10.85 -37.88
C GLU A 924 -22.66 9.53 -38.64
N SER A 925 -23.78 8.86 -38.95
CA SER A 925 -23.82 7.52 -39.58
C SER A 925 -23.15 6.39 -38.77
N LEU A 926 -22.87 6.57 -37.48
CA LEU A 926 -22.27 5.51 -36.65
C LEU A 926 -23.13 4.24 -36.63
N GLU A 927 -24.45 4.36 -36.63
CA GLU A 927 -25.41 3.24 -36.72
C GLU A 927 -25.18 2.34 -37.95
N LEU A 928 -24.90 2.97 -39.09
CA LEU A 928 -24.58 2.28 -40.35
C LEU A 928 -23.20 1.61 -40.27
N ILE A 929 -22.24 2.26 -39.61
CA ILE A 929 -20.90 1.68 -39.35
C ILE A 929 -21.03 0.40 -38.52
N PHE A 930 -21.80 0.41 -37.44
CA PHE A 930 -22.05 -0.78 -36.63
C PHE A 930 -22.71 -1.89 -37.43
N SER A 931 -23.69 -1.57 -38.28
CA SER A 931 -24.41 -2.58 -39.05
C SER A 931 -23.54 -3.27 -40.13
N ALA A 932 -22.59 -2.53 -40.74
CA ALA A 932 -21.83 -3.02 -41.91
C ALA A 932 -20.37 -3.43 -41.62
N SER A 933 -19.79 -3.05 -40.48
CA SER A 933 -18.37 -3.27 -40.17
C SER A 933 -18.04 -4.72 -39.82
N ARG A 934 -18.95 -5.42 -39.14
CA ARG A 934 -18.78 -6.81 -38.66
C ARG A 934 -18.29 -7.77 -39.75
N SER A 935 -18.97 -7.78 -40.90
CA SER A 935 -18.68 -8.70 -42.01
C SER A 935 -17.28 -8.51 -42.61
N ARG A 936 -16.65 -7.35 -42.36
CA ARG A 936 -15.36 -6.95 -42.92
C ARG A 936 -14.19 -7.15 -41.97
N ARG A 937 -14.40 -7.80 -40.82
CA ARG A 937 -13.35 -7.99 -39.79
C ARG A 937 -12.94 -6.67 -39.10
N LEU A 938 -13.88 -5.72 -39.03
CA LEU A 938 -13.77 -4.47 -38.26
C LEU A 938 -14.73 -4.56 -37.06
N SER A 939 -14.19 -4.47 -35.85
CA SER A 939 -14.98 -4.59 -34.60
C SER A 939 -15.04 -3.26 -33.85
N MET A 940 -16.26 -2.84 -33.54
CA MET A 940 -16.55 -1.68 -32.72
C MET A 940 -16.68 -2.07 -31.24
N VAL A 941 -16.06 -1.28 -30.35
CA VAL A 941 -16.10 -1.47 -28.90
C VAL A 941 -16.56 -0.18 -28.22
N PRO A 942 -17.88 0.10 -28.19
CA PRO A 942 -18.42 1.25 -27.49
C PRO A 942 -18.30 1.10 -25.96
N ILE A 943 -17.65 2.06 -25.30
CA ILE A 943 -17.50 2.10 -23.85
C ILE A 943 -18.35 3.25 -23.30
N ILE A 944 -19.45 2.91 -22.62
CA ILE A 944 -20.46 3.87 -22.17
C ILE A 944 -20.70 3.79 -20.64
N GLN A 945 -21.29 4.83 -20.06
CA GLN A 945 -21.65 4.82 -18.63
C GLN A 945 -23.09 4.34 -18.40
N SER A 946 -24.00 4.70 -19.30
CA SER A 946 -25.40 4.32 -19.27
C SER A 946 -26.00 4.37 -20.68
N PHE A 947 -27.10 3.63 -20.90
CA PHE A 947 -27.87 3.74 -22.15
C PHE A 947 -28.42 5.15 -22.37
N GLY A 948 -28.83 5.84 -21.29
CA GLY A 948 -29.34 7.21 -21.41
C GLY A 948 -28.32 8.22 -21.98
N GLN A 949 -27.01 7.98 -21.83
CA GLN A 949 -26.00 8.80 -22.51
C GLN A 949 -25.97 8.54 -24.02
N LEU A 950 -26.13 7.28 -24.41
CA LEU A 950 -26.17 6.88 -25.83
C LEU A 950 -27.44 7.42 -26.50
N GLU A 951 -28.60 7.24 -25.85
CA GLU A 951 -29.90 7.77 -26.31
C GLU A 951 -29.90 9.30 -26.43
N LYS A 952 -29.22 10.01 -25.52
CA LYS A 952 -29.10 11.47 -25.59
C LYS A 952 -28.40 11.92 -26.88
N ASN A 953 -27.40 11.19 -27.34
CA ASN A 953 -26.57 11.61 -28.46
C ASN A 953 -27.10 11.07 -29.80
N TYR A 954 -27.53 9.80 -29.84
CA TYR A 954 -27.94 9.12 -31.08
C TYR A 954 -29.46 8.99 -31.23
N GLY A 955 -30.23 9.56 -30.29
CA GLY A 955 -31.66 9.32 -30.22
C GLY A 955 -31.98 7.88 -29.79
N LYS A 956 -33.27 7.59 -29.64
CA LYS A 956 -33.74 6.27 -29.21
C LYS A 956 -33.49 5.20 -30.26
N GLU A 957 -33.90 5.46 -31.50
CA GLU A 957 -33.74 4.53 -32.63
C GLU A 957 -32.27 4.21 -32.89
N GLY A 958 -31.42 5.24 -32.93
CA GLY A 958 -29.98 5.06 -33.14
C GLY A 958 -29.29 4.31 -32.00
N SER A 959 -29.66 4.60 -30.75
CA SER A 959 -29.18 3.84 -29.59
C SER A 959 -29.58 2.37 -29.65
N GLU A 960 -30.83 2.06 -30.02
CA GLU A 960 -31.30 0.67 -30.19
C GLU A 960 -30.50 -0.05 -31.28
N ILE A 961 -30.27 0.58 -32.44
CA ILE A 961 -29.46 0.00 -33.53
C ILE A 961 -28.03 -0.32 -33.06
N ILE A 962 -27.39 0.60 -32.32
CA ILE A 962 -26.02 0.40 -31.81
C ILE A 962 -26.00 -0.75 -30.80
N VAL A 963 -26.96 -0.81 -29.89
CA VAL A 963 -27.07 -1.86 -28.87
C VAL A 963 -27.32 -3.22 -29.50
N ASP A 964 -28.26 -3.33 -30.43
CA ASP A 964 -28.64 -4.60 -31.06
C ASP A 964 -27.52 -5.18 -31.95
N ASN A 965 -26.66 -4.31 -32.50
CA ASN A 965 -25.48 -4.75 -33.26
C ASN A 965 -24.32 -5.22 -32.36
N CYS A 966 -24.36 -4.97 -31.06
CA CYS A 966 -23.36 -5.46 -30.09
C CYS A 966 -23.74 -6.86 -29.59
N GLN A 967 -23.13 -7.91 -30.15
CA GLN A 967 -23.41 -9.28 -29.73
C GLN A 967 -22.86 -9.58 -28.33
N ASP A 968 -21.75 -8.94 -27.95
CA ASP A 968 -21.23 -8.98 -26.60
C ASP A 968 -21.63 -7.74 -25.83
N THR A 969 -22.15 -7.91 -24.63
CA THR A 969 -22.37 -6.83 -23.67
C THR A 969 -21.73 -7.19 -22.34
N ILE A 970 -20.72 -6.43 -21.93
CA ILE A 970 -20.06 -6.53 -20.64
C ILE A 970 -20.52 -5.39 -19.75
N PHE A 971 -20.93 -5.70 -18.53
CA PHE A 971 -21.42 -4.66 -17.64
C PHE A 971 -21.20 -4.94 -16.15
N GLY A 972 -21.07 -3.88 -15.37
CA GLY A 972 -20.88 -3.97 -13.92
C GLY A 972 -20.59 -2.62 -13.26
N GLY A 973 -20.85 -2.55 -11.96
CA GLY A 973 -20.66 -1.36 -11.12
C GLY A 973 -21.48 -0.16 -11.60
N PHE A 974 -22.75 -0.15 -11.20
CA PHE A 974 -23.71 0.90 -11.53
C PHE A 974 -23.85 1.91 -10.41
N ALA A 975 -24.32 3.12 -10.76
CA ALA A 975 -24.75 4.10 -9.75
C ALA A 975 -25.99 3.59 -8.98
N PRO A 976 -26.22 4.03 -7.73
CA PRO A 976 -27.35 3.57 -6.90
C PRO A 976 -28.72 3.71 -7.59
N ASN A 977 -28.91 4.78 -8.35
CA ASN A 977 -30.17 5.10 -9.04
C ASN A 977 -30.11 4.78 -10.55
N SER A 978 -29.23 3.86 -10.96
CA SER A 978 -29.04 3.52 -12.38
C SER A 978 -30.25 2.79 -12.96
N GLN A 979 -30.97 3.43 -13.88
CA GLN A 979 -32.00 2.79 -14.70
C GLN A 979 -31.41 1.73 -15.64
N THR A 980 -30.17 1.92 -16.10
CA THR A 980 -29.47 0.92 -16.92
C THR A 980 -29.34 -0.43 -16.20
N ALA A 981 -29.23 -0.44 -14.87
CA ALA A 981 -29.21 -1.69 -14.10
C ALA A 981 -30.57 -2.42 -14.13
N GLU A 982 -31.69 -1.69 -14.20
CA GLU A 982 -33.03 -2.27 -14.31
C GLU A 982 -33.24 -2.91 -15.70
N VAL A 983 -32.86 -2.18 -16.75
CA VAL A 983 -32.91 -2.68 -18.13
C VAL A 983 -32.07 -3.95 -18.27
N LEU A 984 -30.84 -3.95 -17.77
CA LEU A 984 -29.94 -5.11 -17.85
C LEU A 984 -30.39 -6.27 -16.96
N SER A 985 -30.97 -6.00 -15.78
CA SER A 985 -31.56 -7.06 -14.92
C SER A 985 -32.70 -7.77 -15.65
N LYS A 986 -33.55 -7.03 -16.37
CA LYS A 986 -34.61 -7.61 -17.22
C LYS A 986 -34.03 -8.37 -18.40
N ALA A 987 -32.99 -7.83 -19.06
CA ALA A 987 -32.34 -8.46 -20.21
C ALA A 987 -31.62 -9.78 -19.84
N LEU A 988 -31.11 -9.90 -18.61
CA LEU A 988 -30.55 -11.16 -18.10
C LEU A 988 -31.59 -12.28 -18.00
N GLY A 989 -32.87 -11.93 -17.87
CA GLY A 989 -33.96 -12.87 -17.69
C GLY A 989 -34.06 -13.46 -16.28
N SER A 990 -34.87 -14.49 -16.16
CA SER A 990 -35.23 -15.14 -14.90
C SER A 990 -34.94 -16.64 -14.95
N ARG A 991 -34.88 -17.25 -13.76
CA ARG A 991 -34.83 -18.69 -13.57
C ARG A 991 -35.89 -19.11 -12.57
N THR A 992 -36.38 -20.33 -12.71
CA THR A 992 -37.24 -20.95 -11.71
C THR A 992 -36.38 -21.43 -10.54
N VAL A 993 -36.71 -21.00 -9.33
CA VAL A 993 -36.07 -21.44 -8.08
C VAL A 993 -37.09 -22.11 -7.18
N MET A 994 -36.69 -23.19 -6.52
CA MET A 994 -37.50 -23.82 -5.48
C MET A 994 -37.33 -23.02 -4.19
N SER A 995 -38.42 -22.50 -3.64
CA SER A 995 -38.44 -21.78 -2.37
C SER A 995 -39.15 -22.62 -1.32
N GLY A 996 -38.53 -22.74 -0.15
CA GLY A 996 -39.12 -23.39 1.02
C GLY A 996 -39.55 -22.37 2.06
N SER A 997 -40.78 -22.47 2.56
CA SER A 997 -41.22 -21.77 3.77
C SER A 997 -41.28 -22.76 4.93
N VAL A 998 -40.66 -22.40 6.05
CA VAL A 998 -40.69 -23.20 7.29
C VAL A 998 -41.47 -22.42 8.33
N SER A 999 -42.66 -22.91 8.67
CA SER A 999 -43.46 -22.35 9.76
C SER A 999 -43.26 -23.21 11.00
N ARG A 1000 -42.76 -22.61 12.09
CA ARG A 1000 -42.62 -23.28 13.40
C ARG A 1000 -43.76 -22.89 14.31
N GLY A 1001 -44.77 -23.77 14.42
CA GLY A 1001 -45.77 -23.71 15.48
C GLY A 1001 -45.26 -24.29 16.79
N LYS A 1002 -45.98 -24.07 17.91
CA LYS A 1002 -45.61 -24.59 19.24
C LYS A 1002 -45.49 -26.12 19.31
N ASN A 1003 -46.17 -26.86 18.43
CA ASN A 1003 -46.22 -28.33 18.45
C ASN A 1003 -45.92 -29.04 17.12
N ASP A 1004 -45.61 -28.34 16.02
CA ASP A 1004 -45.14 -29.01 14.78
C ASP A 1004 -44.49 -28.02 13.78
N PRO A 1005 -43.31 -28.33 13.21
CA PRO A 1005 -42.74 -27.55 12.11
C PRO A 1005 -43.34 -28.00 10.76
N SER A 1006 -44.09 -27.12 10.10
CA SER A 1006 -44.60 -27.33 8.73
C SER A 1006 -43.62 -26.76 7.70
N GLN A 1007 -43.36 -27.53 6.64
CA GLN A 1007 -42.52 -27.10 5.50
C GLN A 1007 -43.37 -27.12 4.22
N SER A 1008 -43.41 -26.01 3.50
CA SER A 1008 -43.99 -25.93 2.15
C SER A 1008 -42.91 -25.59 1.12
N LEU A 1009 -42.90 -26.30 0.00
CA LEU A 1009 -42.01 -26.07 -1.13
C LEU A 1009 -42.84 -25.55 -2.31
N GLN A 1010 -42.44 -24.41 -2.88
CA GLN A 1010 -43.08 -23.81 -4.05
C GLN A 1010 -42.03 -23.42 -5.09
N MET A 1011 -42.31 -23.70 -6.36
CA MET A 1011 -41.52 -23.19 -7.48
C MET A 1011 -41.90 -21.72 -7.72
N MET A 1012 -40.90 -20.83 -7.73
CA MET A 1012 -41.09 -19.41 -7.98
C MET A 1012 -40.13 -18.91 -9.05
N GLU A 1013 -40.56 -17.94 -9.84
CA GLU A 1013 -39.68 -17.24 -10.78
C GLU A 1013 -38.82 -16.21 -10.03
N ARG A 1014 -37.52 -16.18 -10.30
CA ARG A 1014 -36.58 -15.19 -9.76
C ARG A 1014 -35.67 -14.69 -10.87
N THR A 1015 -35.49 -13.38 -10.98
CA THR A 1015 -34.48 -12.78 -11.87
C THR A 1015 -33.09 -13.36 -11.59
N LEU A 1016 -32.28 -13.57 -12.63
CA LEU A 1016 -30.93 -14.12 -12.45
C LEU A 1016 -30.07 -13.24 -11.53
N MET A 1017 -30.17 -11.93 -11.71
CA MET A 1017 -29.65 -10.92 -10.79
C MET A 1017 -30.64 -9.77 -10.69
N THR A 1018 -30.98 -9.34 -9.47
CA THR A 1018 -31.81 -8.15 -9.25
C THR A 1018 -31.03 -6.87 -9.61
N PRO A 1019 -31.70 -5.73 -9.87
CA PRO A 1019 -31.00 -4.47 -10.11
C PRO A 1019 -30.07 -4.09 -8.95
N ASP A 1020 -30.46 -4.39 -7.71
CA ASP A 1020 -29.64 -4.12 -6.52
C ASP A 1020 -28.42 -5.05 -6.42
N GLU A 1021 -28.56 -6.32 -6.80
CA GLU A 1021 -27.43 -7.25 -6.93
C GLU A 1021 -26.45 -6.77 -8.03
N LEU A 1022 -26.94 -6.23 -9.14
CA LEU A 1022 -26.10 -5.63 -10.19
C LEU A 1022 -25.38 -4.36 -9.73
N LYS A 1023 -26.07 -3.48 -8.98
CA LYS A 1023 -25.49 -2.25 -8.41
C LYS A 1023 -24.42 -2.54 -7.35
N SER A 1024 -24.56 -3.64 -6.61
CA SER A 1024 -23.65 -4.05 -5.55
C SER A 1024 -22.51 -4.97 -6.01
N ILE A 1025 -22.36 -5.22 -7.32
CA ILE A 1025 -21.25 -6.01 -7.85
C ILE A 1025 -19.89 -5.38 -7.45
N PRO A 1026 -18.98 -6.15 -6.83
CA PRO A 1026 -17.65 -5.66 -6.48
C PRO A 1026 -16.83 -5.23 -7.69
N LYS A 1027 -15.99 -4.19 -7.54
CA LYS A 1027 -15.07 -3.75 -8.61
C LYS A 1027 -14.21 -4.90 -9.14
N GLY A 1028 -14.03 -4.95 -10.47
CA GLY A 1028 -13.32 -6.03 -11.16
C GLY A 1028 -14.17 -7.29 -11.41
N SER A 1029 -15.40 -7.35 -10.89
CA SER A 1029 -16.38 -8.37 -11.28
C SER A 1029 -17.36 -7.75 -12.27
N PHE A 1030 -17.68 -8.48 -13.33
CA PHE A 1030 -18.59 -8.03 -14.38
C PHE A 1030 -19.51 -9.18 -14.79
N VAL A 1031 -20.55 -8.87 -15.54
CA VAL A 1031 -21.41 -9.83 -16.21
C VAL A 1031 -21.19 -9.66 -17.72
N VAL A 1032 -21.13 -10.77 -18.43
CA VAL A 1032 -21.01 -10.84 -19.88
C VAL A 1032 -22.27 -11.50 -20.40
N MET A 1033 -22.91 -10.87 -21.37
CA MET A 1033 -23.96 -11.44 -22.19
C MET A 1033 -23.42 -11.56 -23.61
N LYS A 1034 -23.54 -12.75 -24.20
CA LYS A 1034 -23.25 -13.00 -25.62
C LYS A 1034 -24.52 -13.55 -26.29
N THR A 1035 -24.90 -13.00 -27.44
CA THR A 1035 -26.07 -13.46 -28.20
C THR A 1035 -26.03 -14.97 -28.43
N GLY A 1036 -27.16 -15.65 -28.20
CA GLY A 1036 -27.27 -17.10 -28.37
C GLY A 1036 -26.64 -17.94 -27.26
N THR A 1037 -26.16 -17.32 -26.17
CA THR A 1037 -25.54 -18.02 -25.03
C THR A 1037 -26.13 -17.57 -23.70
N HIS A 1038 -25.92 -18.37 -22.65
CA HIS A 1038 -26.30 -17.97 -21.30
C HIS A 1038 -25.34 -16.91 -20.74
N PRO A 1039 -25.84 -15.90 -20.01
CA PRO A 1039 -24.98 -14.90 -19.38
C PRO A 1039 -23.96 -15.54 -18.42
N MET A 1040 -22.74 -15.03 -18.39
CA MET A 1040 -21.72 -15.44 -17.43
C MET A 1040 -21.28 -14.30 -16.52
N ARG A 1041 -21.05 -14.62 -15.25
CA ARG A 1041 -20.31 -13.73 -14.36
C ARG A 1041 -18.81 -13.92 -14.59
N THR A 1042 -18.13 -12.85 -14.92
CA THR A 1042 -16.70 -12.84 -15.21
C THR A 1042 -15.92 -12.00 -14.22
N LYS A 1043 -14.60 -12.20 -14.19
CA LYS A 1043 -13.67 -11.33 -13.49
C LYS A 1043 -12.73 -10.70 -14.50
N LEU A 1044 -12.74 -9.38 -14.55
CA LEU A 1044 -11.73 -8.61 -15.26
C LEU A 1044 -10.72 -8.13 -14.21
N ARG A 1045 -9.47 -8.56 -14.35
CA ARG A 1045 -8.40 -8.19 -13.41
C ARG A 1045 -7.83 -6.82 -13.75
N LEU A 1046 -7.35 -6.12 -12.72
CA LEU A 1046 -6.69 -4.83 -12.90
C LEU A 1046 -5.50 -4.99 -13.85
N PHE A 1047 -5.27 -4.08 -14.79
CA PHE A 1047 -4.14 -4.15 -15.74
C PHE A 1047 -2.79 -4.49 -15.06
N LEU A 1048 -2.58 -4.05 -13.82
CA LEU A 1048 -1.38 -4.39 -13.04
C LEU A 1048 -1.21 -5.89 -12.76
N ASP A 1049 -2.30 -6.64 -12.61
CA ASP A 1049 -2.29 -8.09 -12.39
C ASP A 1049 -1.97 -8.87 -13.67
N TRP A 1050 -2.22 -8.27 -14.84
CA TRP A 1050 -1.78 -8.76 -16.15
C TRP A 1050 -0.28 -8.53 -16.38
N GLY A 1051 0.42 -7.90 -15.43
CA GLY A 1051 1.82 -7.51 -15.60
C GLY A 1051 2.00 -6.23 -16.42
N ILE A 1052 0.92 -5.60 -16.89
CA ILE A 1052 0.98 -4.35 -17.64
C ILE A 1052 1.50 -3.25 -16.72
N ARG A 1053 2.50 -2.54 -17.20
CA ARG A 1053 3.17 -1.45 -16.50
C ARG A 1053 3.51 -0.37 -17.51
N PHE A 1054 3.19 0.88 -17.18
CA PHE A 1054 3.52 2.03 -18.01
C PHE A 1054 4.98 2.41 -17.82
N GLY A 1055 5.64 2.78 -18.92
CA GLY A 1055 7.02 3.27 -18.95
C GLY A 1055 7.06 4.80 -18.97
N GLU A 1056 7.99 5.37 -19.74
CA GLU A 1056 7.93 6.81 -20.06
C GLU A 1056 6.67 7.11 -20.88
N PRO A 1057 5.98 8.24 -20.60
CA PRO A 1057 4.88 8.70 -21.42
C PRO A 1057 5.29 8.85 -22.88
N TYR A 1058 4.44 8.41 -23.81
CA TYR A 1058 4.57 8.75 -25.21
C TYR A 1058 4.33 10.26 -25.39
N THR A 1059 5.26 10.91 -26.08
CA THR A 1059 5.17 12.33 -26.40
C THR A 1059 5.31 12.50 -27.90
N VAL A 1060 4.40 13.28 -28.49
CA VAL A 1060 4.56 13.81 -29.84
C VAL A 1060 5.38 15.08 -29.74
N GLU A 1061 6.38 15.23 -30.61
CA GLU A 1061 7.17 16.45 -30.68
C GLU A 1061 6.28 17.63 -31.06
N GLU A 1062 6.51 18.79 -30.43
CA GLU A 1062 5.79 20.01 -30.76
C GLU A 1062 6.29 20.56 -32.09
N LYS A 1063 5.41 20.57 -33.09
CA LYS A 1063 5.68 21.02 -34.45
C LYS A 1063 5.07 22.40 -34.68
N ALA A 1064 5.26 23.32 -33.73
CA ALA A 1064 4.76 24.69 -33.82
C ALA A 1064 5.44 25.45 -34.98
N HIS A 1065 4.70 26.34 -35.65
CA HIS A 1065 5.19 27.22 -36.71
C HIS A 1065 5.67 26.54 -38.01
N ARG A 1066 5.20 25.34 -38.36
CA ARG A 1066 5.45 24.84 -39.71
C ARG A 1066 4.76 25.74 -40.72
N LYS A 1067 5.55 26.27 -41.67
CA LYS A 1067 5.06 27.12 -42.75
C LYS A 1067 4.17 26.29 -43.68
N VAL A 1068 2.92 26.70 -43.83
CA VAL A 1068 1.95 26.10 -44.76
C VAL A 1068 2.14 26.73 -46.14
N VAL A 1069 2.12 25.92 -47.19
CA VAL A 1069 2.21 26.36 -48.58
C VAL A 1069 0.88 26.08 -49.24
N TYR A 1070 0.21 27.12 -49.72
CA TYR A 1070 -1.12 27.00 -50.31
C TYR A 1070 -1.04 26.88 -51.84
N ALA A 1071 -2.00 26.16 -52.43
CA ALA A 1071 -2.21 26.18 -53.87
C ALA A 1071 -2.49 27.62 -54.37
N ASP A 1072 -2.02 27.90 -55.57
CA ASP A 1072 -2.23 29.17 -56.25
C ASP A 1072 -2.99 28.95 -57.56
N LYS A 1073 -4.01 29.78 -57.78
CA LYS A 1073 -4.88 29.68 -58.96
C LYS A 1073 -4.11 29.91 -60.25
N ASN A 1074 -3.23 30.91 -60.30
CA ASN A 1074 -2.50 31.23 -61.53
C ASN A 1074 -1.55 30.10 -61.90
N THR A 1075 -0.85 29.54 -60.91
CA THR A 1075 0.02 28.38 -61.09
C THR A 1075 -0.75 27.15 -61.61
N LEU A 1076 -1.95 26.90 -61.09
CA LEU A 1076 -2.83 25.83 -61.58
C LEU A 1076 -3.23 26.06 -63.04
N GLU A 1077 -3.65 27.27 -63.38
CA GLU A 1077 -4.07 27.65 -64.73
C GLU A 1077 -2.92 27.52 -65.73
N GLU A 1078 -1.72 27.97 -65.37
CA GLU A 1078 -0.49 27.82 -66.16
C GLU A 1078 -0.14 26.35 -66.40
N ASN A 1079 -0.24 25.49 -65.39
CA ASN A 1079 0.07 24.07 -65.52
C ASN A 1079 -0.96 23.33 -66.41
N ILE A 1080 -2.25 23.69 -66.32
CA ILE A 1080 -3.29 23.15 -67.21
C ILE A 1080 -3.00 23.54 -68.67
N VAL A 1081 -2.71 24.82 -68.91
CA VAL A 1081 -2.36 25.33 -70.25
C VAL A 1081 -1.10 24.66 -70.77
N ARG A 1082 -0.06 24.52 -69.94
CA ARG A 1082 1.19 23.86 -70.33
C ARG A 1082 0.97 22.39 -70.72
N LYS A 1083 0.10 21.67 -69.99
CA LYS A 1083 -0.17 20.25 -70.26
C LYS A 1083 -0.99 20.03 -71.54
N HIS A 1084 -1.94 20.92 -71.85
CA HIS A 1084 -2.93 20.70 -72.93
C HIS A 1084 -2.86 21.65 -74.13
N MET A 1085 -2.27 22.84 -74.00
CA MET A 1085 -2.09 23.81 -75.11
C MET A 1085 -0.70 23.74 -75.75
N ALA A 1086 0.10 22.72 -75.46
CA ALA A 1086 1.29 22.37 -76.25
C ALA A 1086 0.90 21.62 -77.53
N CYS A 1087 0.03 22.21 -78.36
CA CYS A 1087 -0.27 21.83 -79.74
C CYS A 1087 -1.16 22.88 -80.42
N ILE A 1088 -0.70 24.14 -80.47
CA ILE A 1088 -1.09 25.05 -81.56
C ILE A 1088 0.17 25.21 -82.39
N MET A 1089 0.28 24.41 -83.45
CA MET A 1089 1.23 24.72 -84.51
C MET A 1089 0.76 26.03 -85.15
N VAL A 1090 1.52 27.09 -84.92
CA VAL A 1090 1.45 28.29 -85.73
C VAL A 1090 2.29 27.99 -86.97
N ASP A 1091 1.68 28.06 -88.15
CA ASP A 1091 2.41 28.04 -89.41
C ASP A 1091 3.29 29.30 -89.46
N GLU A 1092 4.62 29.11 -89.40
CA GLU A 1092 5.60 30.20 -89.32
C GLU A 1092 5.58 31.14 -90.53
N ASP A 1093 4.97 30.73 -91.66
CA ASP A 1093 4.90 31.54 -92.88
C ASP A 1093 3.63 32.37 -92.99
N THR A 1094 2.56 32.08 -92.23
CA THR A 1094 1.25 32.76 -92.40
C THR A 1094 0.60 33.31 -91.12
N GLY A 1095 0.98 32.83 -89.94
CA GLY A 1095 0.53 33.41 -88.66
C GLY A 1095 -0.96 33.23 -88.32
N GLU A 1096 -1.71 32.40 -89.04
CA GLU A 1096 -3.12 32.09 -88.72
C GLU A 1096 -3.29 30.82 -87.87
N ILE A 1097 -4.29 30.84 -86.98
CA ILE A 1097 -4.66 29.72 -86.09
C ILE A 1097 -5.66 28.83 -86.82
N LEU A 1098 -5.35 27.55 -87.01
CA LEU A 1098 -6.27 26.55 -87.59
C LEU A 1098 -7.31 26.10 -86.55
N GLU A 1099 -8.59 26.45 -86.75
CA GLU A 1099 -9.71 25.95 -85.94
C GLU A 1099 -10.13 24.52 -86.36
N SER A 1100 -10.38 23.64 -85.39
CA SER A 1100 -11.02 22.33 -85.64
C SER A 1100 -12.54 22.44 -85.48
N THR A 1101 -13.27 22.05 -86.54
CA THR A 1101 -14.73 22.08 -86.69
C THR A 1101 -15.50 21.31 -85.61
N ALA A 1102 -16.45 21.97 -84.94
CA ALA A 1102 -17.42 21.36 -84.04
C ALA A 1102 -18.60 20.73 -84.81
N GLY A 1103 -18.85 19.44 -84.62
CA GLY A 1103 -20.03 18.74 -85.14
C GLY A 1103 -21.09 18.55 -84.05
N THR A 1104 -22.19 19.29 -84.15
CA THR A 1104 -23.42 19.06 -83.39
C THR A 1104 -24.23 17.91 -84.00
N GLY A 1105 -24.53 16.87 -83.21
CA GLY A 1105 -25.43 15.78 -83.64
C GLY A 1105 -25.95 14.95 -82.47
N THR A 1106 -27.17 15.25 -82.03
CA THR A 1106 -28.02 14.40 -81.17
C THR A 1106 -28.40 13.10 -81.87
N LEU A 1107 -28.26 11.94 -81.22
CA LEU A 1107 -28.93 10.70 -81.63
C LEU A 1107 -29.21 9.78 -80.42
N HIS A 1108 -30.49 9.46 -80.25
CA HIS A 1108 -31.05 8.43 -79.38
C HIS A 1108 -30.49 7.03 -79.70
N THR A 1109 -30.43 6.14 -78.70
CA THR A 1109 -30.27 4.70 -78.91
C THR A 1109 -31.23 3.93 -78.01
N PRO A 1110 -32.01 2.95 -78.52
CA PRO A 1110 -32.86 2.08 -77.72
C PRO A 1110 -32.14 0.81 -77.25
N VAL A 1111 -32.72 0.21 -76.23
CA VAL A 1111 -32.29 -0.97 -75.44
C VAL A 1111 -32.29 -2.27 -76.25
N ALA A 1112 -31.32 -3.16 -75.97
CA ALA A 1112 -31.43 -4.60 -76.24
C ALA A 1112 -30.63 -5.42 -75.21
N GLU A 1113 -31.29 -6.42 -74.61
CA GLU A 1113 -30.75 -7.47 -73.75
C GLU A 1113 -29.97 -8.53 -74.55
N SER A 1114 -28.99 -9.21 -73.94
CA SER A 1114 -28.93 -10.69 -73.89
C SER A 1114 -27.70 -11.26 -73.16
N THR A 1115 -28.03 -12.06 -72.15
CA THR A 1115 -27.44 -13.30 -71.58
C THR A 1115 -26.07 -13.86 -72.03
N GLU A 1116 -25.35 -14.30 -70.99
CA GLU A 1116 -24.20 -15.22 -70.91
C GLU A 1116 -24.30 -16.51 -71.74
N ASN A 1117 -23.19 -17.02 -72.30
CA ASN A 1117 -22.35 -18.06 -71.66
C ASN A 1117 -21.27 -18.68 -72.59
N ALA A 1118 -20.15 -19.04 -71.93
CA ALA A 1118 -19.30 -20.24 -72.13
C ALA A 1118 -18.11 -20.30 -73.14
N VAL A 1119 -16.91 -20.33 -72.53
CA VAL A 1119 -15.82 -21.35 -72.63
C VAL A 1119 -14.66 -21.21 -73.64
N ARG A 1120 -13.46 -20.93 -73.08
CA ARG A 1120 -12.08 -21.51 -73.27
C ARG A 1120 -11.73 -22.14 -74.64
N ARG A 1121 -10.53 -22.01 -75.25
CA ARG A 1121 -9.14 -21.95 -74.74
C ARG A 1121 -8.15 -21.77 -75.93
N ARG A 1122 -6.99 -21.15 -75.67
CA ARG A 1122 -5.64 -21.34 -76.29
C ARG A 1122 -5.43 -20.95 -77.76
N THR A 1123 -4.77 -19.83 -78.08
CA THR A 1123 -3.31 -19.48 -78.12
C THR A 1123 -2.73 -19.44 -79.54
N VAL A 1124 -2.26 -18.23 -79.91
CA VAL A 1124 -0.99 -17.89 -80.60
C VAL A 1124 -0.88 -18.18 -82.12
N LEU A 1125 -1.01 -17.13 -82.96
CA LEU A 1125 0.05 -16.46 -83.75
C LEU A 1125 -0.53 -15.58 -84.90
N LYS A 1126 -0.06 -14.33 -84.96
CA LYS A 1126 -0.06 -13.34 -86.06
C LYS A 1126 -1.40 -12.92 -86.71
N THR A 1127 -1.91 -11.77 -86.25
CA THR A 1127 -1.89 -10.47 -86.97
C THR A 1127 -1.81 -9.36 -85.95
#